data_AF-A0A1J5CQ10-F1
#
_entry.id   AF-A0A1J5CQ10-F1
#
_cell.length_a   1.000
_cell.length_b   1.000
_cell.length_c   1.000
_cell.angle_alpha   90.00
_cell.angle_beta   90.00
_cell.angle_gamma   90.00
#
_symmetry.space_group_name_H-M   'P 1'
#
loop_
_entity.id
_entity.type
_entity.pdbx_description
1 polymer ?
#
loop_
_entity_poly.entity_id
_entity_poly.type
_entity_poly.pdbx_seq_one_letter_code
_entity_poly.pdbx_strand_id
1 'polypeptide(L)'
;MAAGTISTYARTIGPLLIGLTQDKSFLTLHDFEIEETYRQLLDTSPRKNLGYVAARLKEFHTFLENSYGVPQLDWSEVIGDGFEEADSVDAGIVTMEQYEYALHCLLTDPNHSSRDQLIHAAVLFFGYRFGLRAGEIFRLTVSDLIIYDDQMVIYVRNSVYGETKTDNGVRQLPLIGSSSKEESDLVRILQLHVETYSNDDPLAGLFTQLGSQREIVDRRSCVTAVVDALRNATGDNDTRLRHLRHTCASRLSLSMMLEDVPAGFLGDLYKSLWRGTTPHQVRSLLVGDSRLSRRGIYAMALYMGHGSPDTTHRHYVHLADLLLKDCIDRQFIKLDAKAAAYAFQSSYSNIRQFKYRRGDRFKLMAQHFTRQSSIPTPGLQKYDRTVTPIEVENSKSRLTPADIDRLLLLATMRQSTEGLADRFLTTDLNVHDIVSIASKLQEESGFADFAIPSANTEDNWLPVEMKLMDTLEKESARVRRFLDRISLSDSDILQLNSALSIWANSHYPNASCLLIQKRSEIQQFLEAMEILGIAPSDFDALIPDGANENEANYWVLAENWLTSIGLKVNHVGRLPLSYSKLRTDSRIGLILRASESHQLGYQRTLNRALFIASIWAGQGQQDQKRLPIELHTDCFRSKREPNVGL
;
A
#
# COMPACT_ATOMS: atom_id res chain seq x y z
N MET A 1 9.43 25.22 11.00
CA MET A 1 10.50 24.50 11.73
C MET A 1 11.69 25.43 11.88
N ALA A 2 12.37 25.43 13.03
CA ALA A 2 13.62 26.15 13.20
C ALA A 2 14.75 25.48 12.39
N ALA A 3 15.68 26.26 11.83
CA ALA A 3 16.78 25.73 10.99
C ALA A 3 17.65 24.68 11.72
N GLY A 4 17.79 24.82 13.04
CA GLY A 4 18.49 23.83 13.87
C GLY A 4 17.85 22.44 13.85
N THR A 5 16.51 22.36 13.80
CA THR A 5 15.77 21.08 13.76
C THR A 5 16.01 20.34 12.45
N ILE A 6 16.01 21.06 11.32
CA ILE A 6 16.28 20.50 9.98
C ILE A 6 17.71 19.97 9.91
N SER A 7 18.67 20.73 10.44
CA SER A 7 20.07 20.29 10.49
C SER A 7 20.26 19.04 11.34
N THR A 8 19.56 18.94 12.48
CA THR A 8 19.62 17.74 13.33
C THR A 8 19.02 16.53 12.63
N TYR A 9 17.89 16.69 11.95
CA TYR A 9 17.25 15.62 11.17
C TYR A 9 18.19 15.07 10.10
N ALA A 10 18.69 15.97 9.23
CA ALA A 10 19.57 15.61 8.13
C ALA A 10 20.88 14.97 8.60
N ARG A 11 21.45 15.41 9.75
CA ARG A 11 22.69 14.85 10.29
C ARG A 11 22.50 13.53 11.03
N THR A 12 21.33 13.28 11.60
CA THR A 12 21.10 12.09 12.45
C THR A 12 20.88 10.84 11.62
N ILE A 13 20.01 10.89 10.60
CA ILE A 13 19.69 9.72 9.77
C ILE A 13 20.31 9.79 8.37
N GLY A 14 20.56 10.98 7.81
CA GLY A 14 20.97 11.17 6.42
C GLY A 14 22.29 10.47 6.05
N PRO A 15 23.42 10.76 6.70
CA PRO A 15 24.70 10.11 6.40
C PRO A 15 24.66 8.58 6.54
N LEU A 16 23.90 8.07 7.51
CA LEU A 16 23.77 6.63 7.75
C LEU A 16 22.96 5.96 6.64
N LEU A 17 21.82 6.55 6.26
CA LEU A 17 21.02 6.04 5.14
C LEU A 17 21.82 6.07 3.84
N ILE A 18 22.50 7.18 3.53
CA ILE A 18 23.36 7.29 2.33
C ILE A 18 24.47 6.23 2.35
N GLY A 19 25.09 5.99 3.50
CA GLY A 19 26.12 4.96 3.65
C GLY A 19 25.59 3.54 3.42
N LEU A 20 24.38 3.23 3.88
CA LEU A 20 23.78 1.90 3.78
C LEU A 20 23.16 1.63 2.40
N THR A 21 22.51 2.64 1.79
CA THR A 21 21.88 2.47 0.47
C THR A 21 22.82 2.74 -0.70
N GLN A 22 23.95 3.41 -0.46
CA GLN A 22 24.87 3.86 -1.50
C GLN A 22 24.11 4.65 -2.58
N ASP A 23 24.11 4.17 -3.84
CA ASP A 23 23.45 4.80 -4.99
C ASP A 23 22.01 4.29 -5.24
N LYS A 24 21.49 3.36 -4.41
CA LYS A 24 20.13 2.83 -4.60
C LYS A 24 19.07 3.84 -4.14
N SER A 25 18.06 4.06 -4.97
CA SER A 25 16.94 4.93 -4.65
C SER A 25 15.91 4.23 -3.77
N PHE A 26 15.45 4.85 -2.67
CA PHE A 26 14.29 4.36 -1.90
C PHE A 26 13.02 4.26 -2.75
N LEU A 27 12.97 4.95 -3.89
CA LEU A 27 11.87 4.84 -4.83
C LEU A 27 11.88 3.53 -5.62
N THR A 28 12.98 2.77 -5.61
CA THR A 28 13.09 1.49 -6.30
C THR A 28 13.20 0.30 -5.36
N LEU A 29 13.44 0.54 -4.07
CA LEU A 29 13.59 -0.52 -3.08
C LEU A 29 12.23 -1.11 -2.67
N HIS A 30 12.23 -2.41 -2.39
CA HIS A 30 11.08 -3.10 -1.82
C HIS A 30 10.95 -2.88 -0.30
N ASP A 31 9.78 -3.16 0.26
CA ASP A 31 9.50 -3.08 1.70
C ASP A 31 10.59 -3.75 2.55
N PHE A 32 10.92 -5.01 2.27
CA PHE A 32 11.91 -5.76 3.05
C PHE A 32 13.34 -5.18 2.96
N GLU A 33 13.72 -4.58 1.83
CA GLU A 33 15.03 -3.93 1.66
C GLU A 33 15.09 -2.63 2.47
N ILE A 34 14.01 -1.87 2.46
CA ILE A 34 13.87 -0.65 3.25
C ILE A 34 13.85 -1.01 4.74
N GLU A 35 13.10 -2.04 5.14
CA GLU A 35 13.05 -2.55 6.50
C GLU A 35 14.42 -2.99 7.01
N GLU A 36 15.18 -3.73 6.19
CA GLU A 36 16.55 -4.14 6.49
C GLU A 36 17.48 -2.94 6.62
N THR A 37 17.40 -1.98 5.70
CA THR A 37 18.20 -0.76 5.74
C THR A 37 17.96 0.03 7.03
N TYR A 38 16.68 0.25 7.39
CA TYR A 38 16.32 0.96 8.60
C TYR A 38 16.75 0.21 9.86
N ARG A 39 16.63 -1.11 9.86
CA ARG A 39 17.09 -1.96 10.97
C ARG A 39 18.60 -1.87 11.16
N GLN A 40 19.39 -2.02 10.10
CA GLN A 40 20.85 -1.87 10.16
C GLN A 40 21.26 -0.49 10.70
N LEU A 41 20.50 0.55 10.33
CA LEU A 41 20.70 1.89 10.87
C LEU A 41 20.39 1.95 12.38
N LEU A 42 19.33 1.31 12.84
CA LEU A 42 19.01 1.22 14.27
C LEU A 42 20.07 0.41 15.04
N ASP A 43 20.50 -0.74 14.52
CA ASP A 43 21.50 -1.61 15.14
C ASP A 43 22.87 -0.91 15.27
N THR A 44 23.21 -0.04 14.33
CA THR A 44 24.45 0.77 14.36
C THR A 44 24.31 2.05 15.20
N SER A 45 23.09 2.43 15.58
CA SER A 45 22.82 3.65 16.34
C SER A 45 23.08 3.49 17.85
N PRO A 46 23.64 4.51 18.54
CA PRO A 46 23.83 4.45 19.99
C PRO A 46 22.51 4.26 20.75
N ARG A 47 22.46 3.32 21.72
CA ARG A 47 21.25 2.97 22.47
C ARG A 47 20.49 4.17 23.07
N LYS A 48 21.21 5.18 23.56
CA LYS A 48 20.62 6.41 24.15
C LYS A 48 19.78 7.24 23.17
N ASN A 49 19.96 7.06 21.87
CA ASN A 49 19.28 7.82 20.82
C ASN A 49 18.31 6.95 19.99
N LEU A 50 18.20 5.65 20.28
CA LEU A 50 17.43 4.69 19.48
C LEU A 50 15.99 5.16 19.25
N GLY A 51 15.26 5.54 20.31
CA GLY A 51 13.89 6.05 20.22
C GLY A 51 13.76 7.26 19.29
N TYR A 52 14.68 8.22 19.41
CA TYR A 52 14.71 9.39 18.52
C TYR A 52 14.97 8.99 17.06
N VAL A 53 15.96 8.13 16.81
CA VAL A 53 16.31 7.68 15.45
C VAL A 53 15.13 6.94 14.80
N ALA A 54 14.49 6.01 15.51
CA ALA A 54 13.33 5.28 14.99
C ALA A 54 12.15 6.20 14.67
N ALA A 55 11.84 7.15 15.56
CA ALA A 55 10.79 8.14 15.29
C ALA A 55 11.09 8.98 14.03
N ARG A 56 12.36 9.35 13.81
CA ARG A 56 12.78 10.11 12.62
C ARG A 56 12.72 9.27 11.34
N LEU A 57 13.07 7.97 11.41
CA LEU A 57 12.88 7.04 10.29
C LEU A 57 11.40 6.82 9.97
N LYS A 58 10.55 6.70 10.99
CA LYS A 58 9.09 6.60 10.81
C LYS A 58 8.54 7.83 10.10
N GLU A 59 8.89 9.03 10.55
CA GLU A 59 8.52 10.28 9.87
C GLU A 59 9.06 10.37 8.44
N PHE A 60 10.31 9.96 8.21
CA PHE A 60 10.90 9.94 6.87
C PHE A 60 10.11 9.03 5.94
N HIS A 61 9.82 7.82 6.40
CA HIS A 61 9.15 6.81 5.60
C HIS A 61 7.68 7.15 5.38
N THR A 62 6.98 7.67 6.38
CA THR A 62 5.62 8.21 6.20
C THR A 62 5.61 9.35 5.18
N PHE A 63 6.65 10.19 5.14
CA PHE A 63 6.79 11.18 4.06
C PHE A 63 6.97 10.50 2.70
N LEU A 64 7.80 9.45 2.61
CA LEU A 64 7.99 8.69 1.38
C LEU A 64 6.71 7.98 0.91
N GLU A 65 5.94 7.38 1.81
CA GLU A 65 4.67 6.70 1.53
C GLU A 65 3.67 7.71 0.97
N ASN A 66 3.48 8.84 1.66
CA ASN A 66 2.49 9.84 1.25
C ASN A 66 2.89 10.59 -0.03
N SER A 67 4.18 10.92 -0.16
CA SER A 67 4.68 11.79 -1.23
C SER A 67 5.10 11.02 -2.47
N TYR A 68 5.55 9.78 -2.30
CA TYR A 68 6.08 8.98 -3.39
C TYR A 68 5.41 7.60 -3.48
N GLY A 69 4.54 7.20 -2.57
CA GLY A 69 3.87 5.89 -2.63
C GLY A 69 4.84 4.71 -2.48
N VAL A 70 5.90 4.85 -1.67
CA VAL A 70 6.76 3.69 -1.36
C VAL A 70 5.96 2.64 -0.57
N PRO A 71 6.38 1.37 -0.56
CA PRO A 71 5.68 0.34 0.21
C PRO A 71 5.54 0.69 1.69
N GLN A 72 4.41 0.33 2.29
CA GLN A 72 4.24 0.37 3.74
C GLN A 72 5.11 -0.70 4.41
N LEU A 73 5.80 -0.34 5.48
CA LEU A 73 6.70 -1.28 6.19
C LEU A 73 5.99 -1.98 7.34
N ASP A 74 6.50 -3.15 7.67
CA ASP A 74 6.31 -3.76 8.98
C ASP A 74 7.33 -3.20 9.98
N TRP A 75 6.90 -2.23 10.79
CA TRP A 75 7.77 -1.65 11.81
C TRP A 75 8.17 -2.65 12.90
N SER A 76 7.44 -3.76 13.08
CA SER A 76 7.85 -4.83 13.99
C SER A 76 9.08 -5.58 13.49
N GLU A 77 9.31 -5.58 12.17
CA GLU A 77 10.52 -6.12 11.59
C GLU A 77 11.67 -5.11 11.74
N VAL A 78 11.42 -3.81 11.66
CA VAL A 78 12.45 -2.75 11.75
C VAL A 78 12.96 -2.55 13.17
N ILE A 79 12.06 -2.50 14.15
CA ILE A 79 12.35 -2.10 15.52
C ILE A 79 12.74 -3.34 16.34
N GLY A 80 13.97 -3.37 16.87
CA GLY A 80 14.49 -4.46 17.71
C GLY A 80 14.15 -4.35 19.21
N ASP A 81 14.75 -5.23 20.03
CA ASP A 81 14.55 -5.25 21.47
C ASP A 81 15.05 -3.95 22.14
N GLY A 82 14.16 -3.23 22.86
CA GLY A 82 14.51 -2.01 23.61
C GLY A 82 13.66 -0.77 23.34
N PHE A 83 12.64 -0.88 22.50
CA PHE A 83 11.68 0.20 22.25
C PHE A 83 10.38 -0.05 23.03
N GLU A 84 9.95 0.95 23.81
CA GLU A 84 8.71 0.91 24.61
C GLU A 84 7.46 1.37 23.83
N GLU A 85 7.62 1.91 22.62
CA GLU A 85 6.49 2.44 21.85
C GLU A 85 5.61 1.32 21.29
N ALA A 86 4.42 1.20 21.88
CA ALA A 86 3.32 0.28 21.53
C ALA A 86 2.57 0.72 20.26
N ASP A 87 3.28 1.25 19.26
CA ASP A 87 2.65 1.91 18.12
C ASP A 87 2.45 0.92 16.95
N SER A 88 1.18 0.61 16.69
CA SER A 88 0.62 -0.24 15.63
C SER A 88 1.16 -1.66 15.54
N VAL A 89 0.76 -2.52 16.49
CA VAL A 89 0.89 -3.96 16.33
C VAL A 89 -0.19 -4.45 15.35
N ASP A 90 0.21 -4.68 14.10
CA ASP A 90 -0.62 -5.21 13.02
C ASP A 90 -0.84 -6.73 13.19
N ALA A 91 -1.74 -7.09 14.12
CA ALA A 91 -1.95 -8.46 14.59
C ALA A 91 -2.90 -9.31 13.72
N GLY A 92 -2.91 -9.12 12.39
CA GLY A 92 -3.75 -9.88 11.48
C GLY A 92 -3.54 -11.39 11.59
N ILE A 93 -4.63 -12.15 11.71
CA ILE A 93 -4.62 -13.63 11.77
C ILE A 93 -5.39 -14.19 10.58
N VAL A 94 -4.76 -15.10 9.84
CA VAL A 94 -5.36 -15.87 8.76
C VAL A 94 -5.70 -17.26 9.27
N THR A 95 -6.95 -17.67 9.19
CA THR A 95 -7.37 -19.03 9.59
C THR A 95 -6.97 -20.07 8.54
N MET A 96 -6.93 -21.35 8.92
CA MET A 96 -6.63 -22.44 7.97
C MET A 96 -7.64 -22.49 6.83
N GLU A 97 -8.91 -22.19 7.10
CA GLU A 97 -9.95 -22.12 6.09
C GLU A 97 -9.68 -21.01 5.05
N GLN A 98 -9.32 -19.81 5.52
CA GLN A 98 -8.99 -18.68 4.63
C GLN A 98 -7.72 -18.97 3.83
N TYR A 99 -6.70 -19.56 4.46
CA TYR A 99 -5.49 -19.99 3.77
C TYR A 99 -5.78 -21.01 2.67
N GLU A 100 -6.56 -22.05 2.94
CA GLU A 100 -6.90 -23.07 1.93
C GLU A 100 -7.75 -22.51 0.80
N TYR A 101 -8.64 -21.57 1.10
CA TYR A 101 -9.39 -20.84 0.08
C TYR A 101 -8.46 -20.02 -0.83
N ALA A 102 -7.56 -19.22 -0.24
CA ALA A 102 -6.56 -18.47 -1.02
C ALA A 102 -5.68 -19.40 -1.86
N LEU A 103 -5.27 -20.54 -1.31
CA LEU A 103 -4.49 -21.55 -2.02
C LEU A 103 -5.27 -22.10 -3.23
N HIS A 104 -6.54 -22.42 -3.05
CA HIS A 104 -7.40 -22.89 -4.13
C HIS A 104 -7.56 -21.84 -5.23
N CYS A 105 -7.79 -20.57 -4.86
CA CYS A 105 -7.88 -19.46 -5.82
C CYS A 105 -6.60 -19.33 -6.65
N LEU A 106 -5.42 -19.36 -6.01
CA LEU A 106 -4.14 -19.25 -6.71
C LEU A 106 -3.88 -20.42 -7.66
N LEU A 107 -4.26 -21.64 -7.27
CA LEU A 107 -4.08 -22.84 -8.11
C LEU A 107 -5.06 -22.93 -9.28
N THR A 108 -6.15 -22.16 -9.25
CA THR A 108 -7.23 -22.23 -10.25
C THR A 108 -7.41 -20.93 -11.05
N ASP A 109 -6.58 -19.92 -10.81
CA ASP A 109 -6.69 -18.62 -11.47
C ASP A 109 -6.35 -18.70 -12.96
N PRO A 110 -7.33 -18.56 -13.88
CA PRO A 110 -7.11 -18.71 -15.31
C PRO A 110 -6.27 -17.59 -15.92
N ASN A 111 -6.03 -16.49 -15.20
CA ASN A 111 -5.26 -15.36 -15.70
C ASN A 111 -3.74 -15.58 -15.62
N HIS A 112 -3.30 -16.61 -14.90
CA HIS A 112 -1.89 -16.93 -14.68
C HIS A 112 -1.51 -18.24 -15.38
N SER A 113 -0.26 -18.35 -15.83
CA SER A 113 0.25 -19.61 -16.37
C SER A 113 0.30 -20.68 -15.28
N SER A 114 0.28 -21.97 -15.64
CA SER A 114 0.40 -23.05 -14.63
C SER A 114 1.68 -22.96 -13.80
N ARG A 115 2.74 -22.38 -14.36
CA ARG A 115 3.99 -22.12 -13.65
C ARG A 115 3.83 -21.01 -12.61
N ASP A 116 3.18 -19.91 -12.98
CA ASP A 116 2.96 -18.78 -12.07
C ASP A 116 1.98 -19.15 -10.97
N GLN A 117 0.89 -19.87 -11.30
CA GLN A 117 -0.04 -20.46 -10.32
C GLN A 117 0.72 -21.29 -9.27
N LEU A 118 1.61 -22.18 -9.72
CA LEU A 118 2.45 -23.00 -8.83
C LEU A 118 3.33 -22.12 -7.93
N ILE A 119 4.01 -21.13 -8.49
CA ILE A 119 4.91 -20.25 -7.73
C ILE A 119 4.13 -19.44 -6.69
N HIS A 120 3.00 -18.85 -7.07
CA HIS A 120 2.16 -18.07 -6.16
C HIS A 120 1.62 -18.95 -5.02
N ALA A 121 1.12 -20.13 -5.35
CA ALA A 121 0.66 -21.11 -4.37
C ALA A 121 1.80 -21.56 -3.42
N ALA A 122 3.00 -21.78 -3.93
CA ALA A 122 4.17 -22.12 -3.12
C ALA A 122 4.59 -20.98 -2.19
N VAL A 123 4.56 -19.72 -2.64
CA VAL A 123 4.83 -18.55 -1.79
C VAL A 123 3.83 -18.46 -0.65
N LEU A 124 2.53 -18.63 -0.91
CA LEU A 124 1.50 -18.68 0.12
C LEU A 124 1.74 -19.83 1.11
N PHE A 125 2.01 -21.04 0.60
CA PHE A 125 2.29 -22.23 1.39
C PHE A 125 3.47 -22.03 2.34
N PHE A 126 4.60 -21.51 1.84
CA PHE A 126 5.77 -21.23 2.65
C PHE A 126 5.54 -20.14 3.70
N GLY A 127 4.82 -19.08 3.34
CA GLY A 127 4.44 -18.03 4.28
C GLY A 127 3.57 -18.56 5.42
N TYR A 128 2.53 -19.34 5.12
CA TYR A 128 1.55 -19.80 6.11
C TYR A 128 2.05 -21.00 6.96
N ARG A 129 2.64 -22.02 6.32
CA ARG A 129 3.05 -23.26 6.99
C ARG A 129 4.37 -23.13 7.74
N PHE A 130 5.31 -22.36 7.20
CA PHE A 130 6.65 -22.20 7.75
C PHE A 130 6.92 -20.82 8.35
N GLY A 131 6.02 -19.85 8.17
CA GLY A 131 6.21 -18.50 8.71
C GLY A 131 7.39 -17.77 8.08
N LEU A 132 7.80 -18.15 6.86
CA LEU A 132 8.94 -17.55 6.19
C LEU A 132 8.65 -16.11 5.78
N ARG A 133 9.66 -15.25 5.88
CA ARG A 133 9.61 -13.91 5.27
C ARG A 133 9.66 -14.02 3.75
N ALA A 134 9.06 -13.09 3.02
CA ALA A 134 9.12 -13.06 1.55
C ALA A 134 10.55 -13.22 1.03
N GLY A 135 11.49 -12.43 1.57
CA GLY A 135 12.90 -12.53 1.20
C GLY A 135 13.53 -13.90 1.51
N GLU A 136 13.09 -14.62 2.55
CA GLU A 136 13.55 -15.99 2.81
C GLU A 136 13.00 -16.96 1.77
N ILE A 137 11.72 -16.85 1.43
CA ILE A 137 11.04 -17.71 0.43
C ILE A 137 11.76 -17.66 -0.91
N PHE A 138 12.02 -16.46 -1.43
CA PHE A 138 12.63 -16.29 -2.75
C PHE A 138 14.13 -16.61 -2.79
N ARG A 139 14.78 -16.82 -1.64
CA ARG A 139 16.19 -17.23 -1.55
C ARG A 139 16.38 -18.73 -1.39
N LEU A 140 15.30 -19.48 -1.20
CA LEU A 140 15.35 -20.94 -1.10
C LEU A 140 15.95 -21.52 -2.37
N THR A 141 16.90 -22.43 -2.18
CA THR A 141 17.48 -23.24 -3.24
C THR A 141 16.86 -24.63 -3.25
N VAL A 142 17.13 -25.40 -4.31
CA VAL A 142 16.76 -26.82 -4.40
C VAL A 142 17.25 -27.60 -3.17
N SER A 143 18.49 -27.36 -2.74
CA SER A 143 19.08 -28.06 -1.59
C SER A 143 18.49 -27.67 -0.22
N ASP A 144 17.67 -26.62 -0.17
CA ASP A 144 17.02 -26.17 1.05
C ASP A 144 15.65 -26.84 1.27
N LEU A 145 15.10 -27.48 0.23
CA LEU A 145 13.88 -28.28 0.30
C LEU A 145 14.22 -29.76 0.53
N ILE A 146 14.07 -30.23 1.77
CA ILE A 146 14.35 -31.63 2.13
C ILE A 146 13.03 -32.37 2.31
N ILE A 147 12.78 -33.37 1.48
CA ILE A 147 11.60 -34.23 1.55
C ILE A 147 12.07 -35.68 1.68
N TYR A 148 11.66 -36.36 2.76
CA TYR A 148 12.01 -37.74 3.04
C TYR A 148 10.91 -38.43 3.87
N ASP A 149 10.45 -39.62 3.47
CA ASP A 149 9.38 -40.39 4.15
C ASP A 149 8.16 -39.53 4.57
N ASP A 150 7.60 -38.78 3.61
CA ASP A 150 6.49 -37.83 3.79
C ASP A 150 6.74 -36.70 4.81
N GLN A 151 7.97 -36.55 5.30
CA GLN A 151 8.40 -35.41 6.09
C GLN A 151 9.04 -34.36 5.20
N MET A 152 8.67 -33.11 5.42
CA MET A 152 9.21 -31.96 4.72
C MET A 152 9.91 -31.05 5.72
N VAL A 153 11.16 -30.70 5.44
CA VAL A 153 11.96 -29.77 6.23
C VAL A 153 12.51 -28.70 5.29
N ILE A 154 12.34 -27.43 5.67
CA ILE A 154 12.96 -26.30 4.99
C ILE A 154 14.19 -25.87 5.75
N TYR A 155 15.32 -25.74 5.04
CA TYR A 155 16.55 -25.23 5.60
C TYR A 155 16.76 -23.76 5.23
N VAL A 156 16.55 -22.86 6.18
CA VAL A 156 16.84 -21.44 5.98
C VAL A 156 18.29 -21.18 6.36
N ARG A 157 19.11 -20.69 5.43
CA ARG A 157 20.54 -20.40 5.63
C ARG A 157 21.04 -19.35 4.64
N ASN A 158 22.28 -18.89 4.84
CA ASN A 158 22.97 -18.07 3.84
C ASN A 158 23.06 -18.83 2.51
N SER A 159 22.76 -18.17 1.41
CA SER A 159 22.81 -18.74 0.07
C SER A 159 23.50 -17.79 -0.91
N VAL A 160 23.70 -18.25 -2.15
CA VAL A 160 24.20 -17.40 -3.25
C VAL A 160 23.27 -16.22 -3.55
N TYR A 161 22.03 -16.24 -3.05
CA TYR A 161 21.02 -15.21 -3.21
C TYR A 161 20.91 -14.26 -1.99
N GLY A 162 21.79 -14.43 -0.98
CA GLY A 162 21.94 -13.51 0.14
C GLY A 162 22.10 -14.19 1.51
N GLU A 163 22.46 -13.40 2.52
CA GLU A 163 22.72 -13.86 3.89
C GLU A 163 21.49 -13.69 4.82
N THR A 164 21.39 -14.54 5.83
CA THR A 164 20.35 -14.45 6.87
C THR A 164 20.63 -13.28 7.83
N LYS A 165 19.55 -12.67 8.34
CA LYS A 165 19.50 -11.48 9.21
C LYS A 165 20.47 -11.51 10.41
N THR A 166 20.74 -12.69 10.97
CA THR A 166 21.71 -12.95 12.05
C THR A 166 22.15 -14.41 11.99
N ASP A 167 23.18 -14.83 12.72
CA ASP A 167 23.54 -16.26 12.86
C ASP A 167 22.35 -17.12 13.33
N ASN A 168 21.41 -16.54 14.11
CA ASN A 168 20.18 -17.21 14.56
C ASN A 168 19.11 -17.34 13.45
N GLY A 169 19.33 -16.72 12.29
CA GLY A 169 18.48 -16.86 11.12
C GLY A 169 18.65 -18.22 10.42
N VAL A 170 19.79 -18.89 10.64
CA VAL A 170 20.05 -20.25 10.14
C VAL A 170 19.26 -21.27 10.95
N ARG A 171 18.30 -21.95 10.32
CA ARG A 171 17.35 -22.84 11.02
C ARG A 171 16.73 -23.90 10.13
N GLN A 172 16.36 -25.03 10.72
CA GLN A 172 15.59 -26.10 10.08
C GLN A 172 14.14 -26.02 10.55
N LEU A 173 13.21 -26.00 9.59
CA LEU A 173 11.80 -25.84 9.84
C LEU A 173 11.05 -27.08 9.35
N PRO A 174 10.67 -28.01 10.24
CA PRO A 174 9.82 -29.13 9.86
C PRO A 174 8.40 -28.64 9.57
N LEU A 175 7.74 -29.24 8.59
CA LEU A 175 6.32 -29.03 8.34
C LEU A 175 5.51 -29.51 9.55
N ILE A 176 4.76 -28.61 10.17
CA ILE A 176 3.98 -28.92 11.37
C ILE A 176 2.52 -29.16 11.01
N GLY A 177 2.01 -30.32 11.42
CA GLY A 177 0.62 -30.71 11.22
C GLY A 177 0.38 -31.40 9.89
N SER A 178 -0.82 -31.94 9.70
CA SER A 178 -1.19 -32.64 8.47
C SER A 178 -1.28 -31.69 7.28
N SER A 179 -0.92 -32.19 6.09
CA SER A 179 -1.15 -31.51 4.81
C SER A 179 -2.55 -31.79 4.28
N SER A 180 -3.16 -30.81 3.61
CA SER A 180 -4.33 -31.05 2.76
C SER A 180 -3.93 -31.82 1.49
N LYS A 181 -4.94 -32.26 0.73
CA LYS A 181 -4.70 -32.90 -0.57
C LYS A 181 -4.04 -31.91 -1.54
N GLU A 182 -4.55 -30.68 -1.59
CA GLU A 182 -4.05 -29.59 -2.43
C GLU A 182 -2.61 -29.22 -2.07
N GLU A 183 -2.27 -29.20 -0.77
CA GLU A 183 -0.88 -28.97 -0.32
C GLU A 183 0.04 -30.12 -0.76
N SER A 184 -0.43 -31.37 -0.65
CA SER A 184 0.35 -32.54 -1.07
C SER A 184 0.58 -32.56 -2.58
N ASP A 185 -0.45 -32.21 -3.36
CA ASP A 185 -0.35 -32.07 -4.81
C ASP A 185 0.58 -30.89 -5.19
N LEU A 186 0.48 -29.75 -4.50
CA LEU A 186 1.38 -28.61 -4.68
C LEU A 186 2.84 -29.02 -4.48
N VAL A 187 3.16 -29.69 -3.37
CA VAL A 187 4.54 -30.13 -3.07
C VAL A 187 5.05 -31.08 -4.15
N ARG A 188 4.23 -32.02 -4.60
CA ARG A 188 4.59 -32.95 -5.69
C ARG A 188 4.87 -32.22 -7.00
N ILE A 189 4.04 -31.25 -7.38
CA ILE A 189 4.25 -30.46 -8.60
C ILE A 189 5.48 -29.56 -8.45
N LEU A 190 5.74 -29.02 -7.27
CA LEU A 190 6.95 -28.25 -6.97
C LEU A 190 8.22 -29.09 -7.13
N GLN A 191 8.22 -30.35 -6.71
CA GLN A 191 9.34 -31.27 -6.95
C GLN A 191 9.59 -31.48 -8.45
N LEU A 192 8.54 -31.74 -9.23
CA LEU A 192 8.66 -31.89 -10.70
C LEU A 192 9.16 -30.60 -11.37
N HIS A 193 8.73 -29.43 -10.87
CA HIS A 193 9.23 -28.15 -11.33
C HIS A 193 10.73 -28.04 -11.06
N VAL A 194 11.18 -28.34 -9.84
CA VAL A 194 12.59 -28.31 -9.49
C VAL A 194 13.43 -29.22 -10.39
N GLU A 195 13.00 -30.47 -10.59
CA GLU A 195 13.67 -31.42 -11.50
C GLU A 195 13.79 -30.88 -12.93
N THR A 196 12.76 -30.18 -13.40
CA THR A 196 12.72 -29.64 -14.77
C THR A 196 13.61 -28.41 -14.97
N TYR A 197 13.67 -27.50 -14.00
CA TYR A 197 14.30 -26.18 -14.17
C TYR A 197 15.69 -26.05 -13.55
N SER A 198 16.09 -26.96 -12.65
CA SER A 198 17.38 -26.87 -11.94
C SER A 198 18.58 -27.47 -12.69
N ASN A 199 18.36 -28.33 -13.70
CA ASN A 199 19.41 -29.16 -14.35
C ASN A 199 20.37 -29.80 -13.33
N ASP A 200 19.83 -30.37 -12.26
CA ASP A 200 20.58 -31.00 -11.17
C ASP A 200 21.54 -30.06 -10.39
N ASP A 201 21.42 -28.73 -10.53
CA ASP A 201 22.16 -27.77 -9.69
C ASP A 201 21.48 -27.63 -8.31
N PRO A 202 22.09 -28.13 -7.22
CA PRO A 202 21.52 -28.04 -5.88
C PRO A 202 21.42 -26.59 -5.36
N LEU A 203 22.16 -25.65 -5.97
CA LEU A 203 22.16 -24.23 -5.63
C LEU A 203 21.25 -23.39 -6.54
N ALA A 204 20.57 -24.01 -7.51
CA ALA A 204 19.55 -23.33 -8.30
C ALA A 204 18.45 -22.79 -7.38
N GLY A 205 17.91 -21.61 -7.71
CA GLY A 205 16.79 -21.05 -7.00
C GLY A 205 15.55 -21.94 -7.12
N LEU A 206 14.72 -21.98 -6.08
CA LEU A 206 13.46 -22.72 -6.12
C LEU A 206 12.47 -22.11 -7.13
N PHE A 207 12.58 -20.80 -7.38
CA PHE A 207 11.75 -20.04 -8.32
C PHE A 207 12.63 -19.18 -9.23
N THR A 208 12.93 -19.65 -10.44
CA THR A 208 13.80 -18.92 -11.40
C THR A 208 13.03 -18.27 -12.55
N GLN A 209 13.64 -17.35 -13.29
CA GLN A 209 13.09 -16.87 -14.56
C GLN A 209 13.18 -17.95 -15.65
N LEU A 210 12.32 -17.87 -16.66
CA LEU A 210 12.38 -18.80 -17.80
C LEU A 210 13.72 -18.64 -18.53
N GLY A 211 14.44 -19.75 -18.72
CA GLY A 211 15.75 -19.75 -19.38
C GLY A 211 16.94 -19.42 -18.47
N SER A 212 16.72 -19.19 -17.17
CA SER A 212 17.79 -18.93 -16.19
C SER A 212 17.68 -19.87 -14.99
N GLN A 213 18.83 -20.23 -14.41
CA GLN A 213 18.92 -21.03 -13.17
C GLN A 213 19.23 -20.17 -11.94
N ARG A 214 19.70 -18.94 -12.16
CA ARG A 214 20.25 -18.06 -11.11
C ARG A 214 19.56 -16.72 -11.02
N GLU A 215 18.72 -16.37 -11.99
CA GLU A 215 17.85 -15.21 -11.88
C GLU A 215 16.53 -15.66 -11.29
N ILE A 216 16.18 -15.12 -10.13
CA ILE A 216 14.93 -15.42 -9.43
C ILE A 216 13.78 -14.70 -10.14
N VAL A 217 12.58 -15.29 -10.09
CA VAL A 217 11.35 -14.63 -10.58
C VAL A 217 11.15 -13.25 -9.97
N ASP A 218 10.36 -12.41 -10.62
CA ASP A 218 9.97 -11.15 -10.01
C ASP A 218 9.16 -11.42 -8.73
N ARG A 219 9.81 -11.16 -7.60
CA ARG A 219 9.25 -11.36 -6.27
C ARG A 219 7.96 -10.58 -6.11
N ARG A 220 7.88 -9.42 -6.76
CA ARG A 220 6.80 -8.47 -6.61
C ARG A 220 5.51 -8.97 -7.21
N SER A 221 5.52 -9.38 -8.48
CA SER A 221 4.33 -9.96 -9.12
C SER A 221 3.79 -11.12 -8.29
N CYS A 222 4.68 -11.97 -7.77
CA CYS A 222 4.29 -13.11 -6.95
C CYS A 222 3.66 -12.70 -5.60
N VAL A 223 4.25 -11.74 -4.89
CA VAL A 223 3.69 -11.27 -3.60
C VAL A 223 2.34 -10.59 -3.80
N THR A 224 2.18 -9.78 -4.85
CA THR A 224 0.91 -9.11 -5.16
C THR A 224 -0.22 -10.12 -5.36
N ALA A 225 -0.01 -11.12 -6.22
CA ALA A 225 -1.01 -12.15 -6.47
C ALA A 225 -1.42 -12.90 -5.19
N VAL A 226 -0.46 -13.21 -4.32
CA VAL A 226 -0.73 -13.87 -3.03
C VAL A 226 -1.52 -12.97 -2.09
N VAL A 227 -1.17 -11.68 -2.00
CA VAL A 227 -1.87 -10.72 -1.15
C VAL A 227 -3.30 -10.51 -1.62
N ASP A 228 -3.56 -10.45 -2.92
CA ASP A 228 -4.91 -10.29 -3.46
C ASP A 228 -5.78 -11.52 -3.17
N ALA A 229 -5.21 -12.73 -3.33
CA ALA A 229 -5.89 -13.95 -2.92
C ALA A 229 -6.20 -13.97 -1.41
N LEU A 230 -5.29 -13.49 -0.57
CA LEU A 230 -5.49 -13.38 0.88
C LEU A 230 -6.56 -12.36 1.25
N ARG A 231 -6.56 -11.17 0.63
CA ARG A 231 -7.59 -10.15 0.87
C ARG A 231 -8.97 -10.65 0.49
N ASN A 232 -9.08 -11.35 -0.64
CA ASN A 232 -10.32 -12.02 -1.03
C ASN A 232 -10.75 -13.07 0.00
N ALA A 233 -9.84 -13.95 0.41
CA ALA A 233 -10.13 -14.99 1.38
C ALA A 233 -10.55 -14.46 2.76
N THR A 234 -9.92 -13.37 3.20
CA THR A 234 -10.15 -12.78 4.54
C THR A 234 -11.33 -11.82 4.56
N GLY A 235 -11.64 -11.18 3.43
CA GLY A 235 -12.55 -10.03 3.37
C GLY A 235 -11.94 -8.75 3.93
N ASP A 236 -10.63 -8.73 4.18
CA ASP A 236 -9.91 -7.61 4.77
C ASP A 236 -8.85 -7.06 3.80
N ASN A 237 -9.09 -5.85 3.28
CA ASN A 237 -8.20 -5.14 2.36
C ASN A 237 -6.86 -4.77 3.01
N ASP A 238 -6.79 -4.74 4.35
CA ASP A 238 -5.56 -4.50 5.09
C ASP A 238 -4.72 -5.77 5.28
N THR A 239 -5.19 -6.94 4.83
CA THR A 239 -4.40 -8.16 4.82
C THR A 239 -3.12 -8.01 4.00
N ARG A 240 -2.00 -8.53 4.54
CA ARG A 240 -0.66 -8.51 3.93
C ARG A 240 0.00 -9.88 4.10
N LEU A 241 1.04 -10.13 3.30
CA LEU A 241 1.79 -11.40 3.37
C LEU A 241 2.42 -11.64 4.76
N ARG A 242 2.87 -10.59 5.46
CA ARG A 242 3.43 -10.68 6.83
C ARG A 242 2.46 -11.29 7.84
N HIS A 243 1.14 -11.14 7.66
CA HIS A 243 0.16 -11.74 8.56
C HIS A 243 0.24 -13.26 8.59
N LEU A 244 0.76 -13.90 7.53
CA LEU A 244 1.02 -15.34 7.55
C LEU A 244 2.10 -15.72 8.56
N ARG A 245 3.14 -14.89 8.71
CA ARG A 245 4.18 -15.05 9.72
C ARG A 245 3.66 -14.81 11.13
N HIS A 246 2.84 -13.77 11.34
CA HIS A 246 2.14 -13.55 12.62
C HIS A 246 1.20 -14.71 12.97
N THR A 247 0.50 -15.23 11.97
CA THR A 247 -0.37 -16.41 12.11
C THR A 247 0.43 -17.64 12.50
N CYS A 248 1.58 -17.89 11.86
CA CYS A 248 2.48 -18.99 12.22
C CYS A 248 2.97 -18.87 13.67
N ALA A 249 3.42 -17.69 14.08
CA ALA A 249 3.83 -17.44 15.46
C ALA A 249 2.69 -17.61 16.46
N SER A 250 1.49 -17.13 16.14
CA SER A 250 0.30 -17.27 16.98
C SER A 250 -0.09 -18.73 17.14
N ARG A 251 -0.06 -19.50 16.05
CA ARG A 251 -0.26 -20.96 16.03
C ARG A 251 0.69 -21.67 16.98
N LEU A 252 1.99 -21.39 16.85
CA LEU A 252 3.03 -21.95 17.72
C LEU A 252 2.83 -21.54 19.18
N SER A 253 2.57 -20.27 19.44
CA SER A 253 2.35 -19.76 20.79
C SER A 253 1.23 -20.50 21.50
N LEU A 254 0.08 -20.70 20.84
CA LEU A 254 -1.01 -21.48 21.40
C LEU A 254 -0.58 -22.92 21.71
N SER A 255 0.12 -23.59 20.80
CA SER A 255 0.59 -24.97 21.01
C SER A 255 1.67 -25.08 22.09
N MET A 256 2.46 -24.04 22.34
CA MET A 256 3.48 -24.03 23.40
C MET A 256 2.92 -23.68 24.77
N MET A 257 1.73 -23.09 24.86
CA MET A 257 1.14 -22.59 26.11
C MET A 257 -0.10 -23.36 26.57
N LEU A 258 -0.78 -24.08 25.67
CA LEU A 258 -1.96 -24.89 26.01
C LEU A 258 -1.56 -26.35 26.27
N GLU A 259 -1.97 -26.89 27.42
CA GLU A 259 -1.75 -28.31 27.74
C GLU A 259 -2.37 -29.21 26.65
N ASP A 260 -3.65 -28.97 26.35
CA ASP A 260 -4.44 -29.59 25.29
C ASP A 260 -5.44 -28.57 24.71
N VAL A 261 -6.17 -28.93 23.65
CA VAL A 261 -7.20 -28.09 23.03
C VAL A 261 -8.34 -27.84 24.03
N PRO A 262 -8.54 -26.58 24.51
CA PRO A 262 -9.60 -26.29 25.46
C PRO A 262 -10.99 -26.44 24.85
N ALA A 263 -12.01 -26.42 25.70
CA ALA A 263 -13.39 -26.25 25.26
C ALA A 263 -13.73 -24.75 25.07
N GLY A 264 -14.77 -24.47 24.29
CA GLY A 264 -15.25 -23.11 24.05
C GLY A 264 -14.38 -22.32 23.06
N PHE A 265 -14.48 -20.99 23.11
CA PHE A 265 -13.96 -20.09 22.09
C PHE A 265 -12.47 -20.30 21.78
N LEU A 266 -11.60 -20.42 22.79
CA LEU A 266 -10.17 -20.63 22.55
C LEU A 266 -9.89 -21.98 21.87
N GLY A 267 -10.69 -23.00 22.18
CA GLY A 267 -10.64 -24.30 21.51
C GLY A 267 -11.06 -24.23 20.06
N ASP A 268 -12.13 -23.50 19.78
CA ASP A 268 -12.65 -23.29 18.42
C ASP A 268 -11.65 -22.48 17.58
N LEU A 269 -11.02 -21.45 18.17
CA LEU A 269 -9.93 -20.70 17.55
C LEU A 269 -8.70 -21.59 17.29
N TYR A 270 -8.31 -22.41 18.26
CA TYR A 270 -7.19 -23.33 18.07
C TYR A 270 -7.46 -24.28 16.88
N LYS A 271 -8.67 -24.84 16.80
CA LYS A 271 -9.09 -25.71 15.69
C LYS A 271 -9.18 -24.97 14.36
N SER A 272 -9.59 -23.69 14.33
CA SER A 272 -9.61 -22.93 13.08
C SER A 272 -8.19 -22.66 12.53
N LEU A 273 -7.17 -22.67 13.40
CA LEU A 273 -5.77 -22.44 13.04
C LEU A 273 -4.97 -23.73 12.76
N TRP A 274 -5.29 -24.83 13.46
CA TRP A 274 -4.55 -26.10 13.39
C TRP A 274 -5.33 -27.29 12.83
N ARG A 275 -6.65 -27.13 12.65
CA ARG A 275 -7.62 -28.18 12.35
C ARG A 275 -7.56 -29.33 13.35
N GLY A 276 -6.81 -30.38 13.02
CA GLY A 276 -6.67 -31.59 13.82
C GLY A 276 -5.36 -31.73 14.60
N THR A 277 -4.40 -30.82 14.40
CA THR A 277 -3.06 -30.95 15.03
C THR A 277 -3.10 -30.50 16.48
N THR A 278 -2.86 -31.40 17.43
CA THR A 278 -2.96 -31.09 18.87
C THR A 278 -1.71 -30.37 19.40
N PRO A 279 -1.82 -29.60 20.50
CA PRO A 279 -0.66 -28.98 21.14
C PRO A 279 0.44 -30.00 21.49
N HIS A 280 0.05 -31.21 21.91
CA HIS A 280 0.97 -32.31 22.19
C HIS A 280 1.79 -32.73 20.99
N GLN A 281 1.18 -32.86 19.80
CA GLN A 281 1.87 -33.25 18.57
C GLN A 281 2.90 -32.18 18.17
N VAL A 282 2.52 -30.90 18.21
CA VAL A 282 3.42 -29.79 17.88
C VAL A 282 4.63 -29.76 18.83
N ARG A 283 4.40 -29.90 20.14
CA ARG A 283 5.50 -29.92 21.12
C ARG A 283 6.40 -31.14 20.97
N SER A 284 5.82 -32.31 20.70
CA SER A 284 6.60 -33.54 20.48
C SER A 284 7.54 -33.38 19.29
N LEU A 285 7.07 -32.74 18.21
CA LEU A 285 7.88 -32.48 17.01
C LEU A 285 9.01 -31.47 17.28
N LEU A 286 8.68 -30.32 17.89
CA LEU A 286 9.64 -29.21 18.02
C LEU A 286 10.56 -29.29 19.24
N VAL A 287 10.10 -29.93 20.33
CA VAL A 287 10.79 -29.97 21.62
C VAL A 287 11.27 -31.39 21.98
N GLY A 288 10.74 -32.42 21.31
CA GLY A 288 10.98 -33.83 21.66
C GLY A 288 10.25 -34.27 22.94
N ASP A 289 9.29 -33.49 23.43
CA ASP A 289 8.50 -33.78 24.64
C ASP A 289 7.10 -33.19 24.48
N SER A 290 6.06 -33.95 24.85
CA SER A 290 4.67 -33.53 24.72
C SER A 290 4.17 -32.65 25.87
N ARG A 291 4.95 -32.50 26.95
CA ARG A 291 4.57 -31.72 28.14
C ARG A 291 4.91 -30.24 28.00
N LEU A 292 4.15 -29.39 28.67
CA LEU A 292 4.46 -27.96 28.77
C LEU A 292 5.80 -27.75 29.48
N SER A 293 6.66 -26.91 28.89
CA SER A 293 7.92 -26.50 29.52
C SER A 293 8.41 -25.20 28.92
N ARG A 294 9.33 -24.53 29.61
CA ARG A 294 10.00 -23.31 29.10
C ARG A 294 10.68 -23.52 27.75
N ARG A 295 11.08 -24.76 27.42
CA ARG A 295 11.70 -25.12 26.12
C ARG A 295 10.80 -24.78 24.93
N GLY A 296 9.48 -24.84 25.08
CA GLY A 296 8.55 -24.53 23.99
C GLY A 296 8.68 -23.09 23.50
N ILE A 297 8.88 -22.15 24.43
CA ILE A 297 9.08 -20.74 24.10
C ILE A 297 10.37 -20.52 23.30
N TYR A 298 11.46 -21.21 23.68
CA TYR A 298 12.72 -21.16 22.93
C TYR A 298 12.60 -21.86 21.58
N ALA A 299 11.89 -22.98 21.49
CA ALA A 299 11.63 -23.66 20.22
C ALA A 299 10.84 -22.78 19.25
N MET A 300 9.85 -22.02 19.76
CA MET A 300 9.14 -21.01 18.96
C MET A 300 10.08 -19.91 18.47
N ALA A 301 10.92 -19.35 19.35
CA ALA A 301 11.89 -18.32 18.96
C ALA A 301 12.86 -18.82 17.87
N LEU A 302 13.37 -20.05 18.02
CA LEU A 302 14.23 -20.70 17.04
C LEU A 302 13.51 -20.92 15.70
N TYR A 303 12.27 -21.41 15.72
CA TYR A 303 11.47 -21.61 14.51
C TYR A 303 11.23 -20.30 13.76
N MET A 304 10.99 -19.21 14.50
CA MET A 304 10.84 -17.88 13.92
C MET A 304 12.19 -17.24 13.51
N GLY A 305 13.33 -17.81 13.91
CA GLY A 305 14.65 -17.23 13.63
C GLY A 305 14.95 -15.97 14.46
N HIS A 306 14.50 -15.95 15.71
CA HIS A 306 14.79 -14.88 16.68
C HIS A 306 15.86 -15.32 17.68
N GLY A 307 16.80 -14.43 17.97
CA GLY A 307 17.87 -14.68 18.94
C GLY A 307 17.39 -14.77 20.39
N SER A 308 16.16 -14.31 20.68
CA SER A 308 15.57 -14.40 22.01
C SER A 308 14.05 -14.66 21.98
N PRO A 309 13.52 -15.34 23.01
CA PRO A 309 12.09 -15.36 23.30
C PRO A 309 11.42 -13.99 23.43
N ASP A 310 12.15 -12.98 23.92
CA ASP A 310 11.61 -11.63 24.18
C ASP A 310 11.10 -11.00 22.90
N THR A 311 11.92 -11.03 21.83
CA THR A 311 11.54 -10.56 20.49
C THR A 311 10.28 -11.26 19.98
N THR A 312 10.21 -12.58 20.18
CA THR A 312 9.05 -13.35 19.70
C THR A 312 7.77 -12.98 20.44
N HIS A 313 7.86 -12.79 21.76
CA HIS A 313 6.70 -12.41 22.58
C HIS A 313 6.26 -10.97 22.33
N ARG A 314 7.18 -10.02 22.23
CA ARG A 314 6.87 -8.61 22.03
C ARG A 314 6.19 -8.36 20.68
N HIS A 315 6.65 -9.02 19.62
CA HIS A 315 6.24 -8.68 18.25
C HIS A 315 5.25 -9.66 17.62
N TYR A 316 5.11 -10.89 18.13
CA TYR A 316 4.31 -11.92 17.44
C TYR A 316 3.33 -12.69 18.33
N VAL A 317 3.35 -12.50 19.66
CA VAL A 317 2.37 -13.13 20.55
C VAL A 317 1.22 -12.15 20.80
N HIS A 318 0.19 -12.22 19.96
CA HIS A 318 -0.97 -11.33 20.04
C HIS A 318 -2.17 -11.95 20.78
N LEU A 319 -2.09 -13.22 21.18
CA LEU A 319 -3.20 -13.97 21.79
C LEU A 319 -3.01 -14.23 23.30
N ALA A 320 -2.10 -13.49 23.94
CA ALA A 320 -1.77 -13.67 25.36
C ALA A 320 -2.96 -13.35 26.28
N ASP A 321 -3.80 -12.39 25.91
CA ASP A 321 -5.04 -12.02 26.59
C ASP A 321 -6.07 -13.16 26.59
N LEU A 322 -6.22 -13.86 25.47
CA LEU A 322 -7.10 -15.02 25.35
C LEU A 322 -6.59 -16.22 26.17
N LEU A 323 -5.27 -16.44 26.17
CA LEU A 323 -4.64 -17.47 27.01
C LEU A 323 -4.80 -17.16 28.50
N LEU A 324 -4.62 -15.90 28.89
CA LEU A 324 -4.87 -15.44 30.26
C LEU A 324 -6.33 -15.65 30.64
N LYS A 325 -7.25 -15.33 29.73
CA LYS A 325 -8.69 -15.53 29.95
C LYS A 325 -9.03 -17.00 30.18
N ASP A 326 -8.50 -17.91 29.37
CA ASP A 326 -8.69 -19.36 29.56
C ASP A 326 -8.10 -19.86 30.88
N CYS A 327 -6.91 -19.37 31.25
CA CYS A 327 -6.30 -19.68 32.55
C CYS A 327 -7.18 -19.21 33.71
N ILE A 328 -7.72 -17.99 33.64
CA ILE A 328 -8.64 -17.44 34.65
C ILE A 328 -9.93 -18.26 34.70
N ASP A 329 -10.49 -18.66 33.56
CA ASP A 329 -11.74 -19.43 33.50
C ASP A 329 -11.60 -20.84 34.10
N ARG A 330 -10.42 -21.46 33.98
CA ARG A 330 -10.11 -22.75 34.62
C ARG A 330 -9.90 -22.61 36.13
N GLN A 331 -9.56 -21.43 36.62
CA GLN A 331 -9.42 -21.18 38.05
C GLN A 331 -10.79 -20.89 38.68
N PHE A 332 -11.15 -21.70 39.67
CA PHE A 332 -12.29 -21.36 40.53
C PHE A 332 -11.88 -20.25 41.50
N ILE A 333 -12.06 -18.98 41.08
CA ILE A 333 -11.85 -17.85 41.98
C ILE A 333 -13.07 -17.72 42.90
N LYS A 334 -12.94 -18.21 44.12
CA LYS A 334 -13.95 -18.01 45.17
C LYS A 334 -13.91 -16.57 45.66
N LEU A 335 -14.68 -15.70 45.03
CA LEU A 335 -14.90 -14.33 45.52
C LEU A 335 -15.81 -14.38 46.75
N ASP A 336 -15.37 -13.82 47.87
CA ASP A 336 -16.31 -13.61 48.98
C ASP A 336 -17.41 -12.61 48.57
N ALA A 337 -18.52 -12.60 49.33
CA ALA A 337 -19.66 -11.77 48.96
C ALA A 337 -19.38 -10.25 49.06
N LYS A 338 -18.38 -9.80 49.82
CA LYS A 338 -17.97 -8.39 49.88
C LYS A 338 -17.14 -8.00 48.66
N ALA A 339 -16.16 -8.82 48.30
CA ALA A 339 -15.34 -8.63 47.10
C ALA A 339 -16.21 -8.65 45.83
N ALA A 340 -17.17 -9.57 45.76
CA ALA A 340 -18.14 -9.60 44.66
C ALA A 340 -19.07 -8.38 44.64
N ALA A 341 -19.52 -7.90 45.81
CA ALA A 341 -20.32 -6.67 45.91
C ALA A 341 -19.55 -5.45 45.38
N TYR A 342 -18.27 -5.34 45.74
CA TYR A 342 -17.38 -4.33 45.22
C TYR A 342 -17.16 -4.46 43.71
N ALA A 343 -16.78 -5.64 43.22
CA ALA A 343 -16.46 -5.86 41.81
C ALA A 343 -17.65 -5.62 40.87
N PHE A 344 -18.85 -6.08 41.26
CA PHE A 344 -20.06 -5.92 40.47
C PHE A 344 -20.85 -4.64 40.77
N GLN A 345 -20.30 -3.75 41.61
CA GLN A 345 -20.93 -2.51 42.02
C GLN A 345 -22.38 -2.74 42.51
N SER A 346 -22.56 -3.76 43.33
CA SER A 346 -23.87 -4.19 43.87
C SER A 346 -23.84 -4.28 45.40
N SER A 347 -25.00 -4.33 46.05
CA SER A 347 -25.06 -4.45 47.50
C SER A 347 -24.71 -5.86 47.98
N TYR A 348 -24.08 -5.95 49.15
CA TYR A 348 -23.73 -7.23 49.79
C TYR A 348 -24.92 -8.17 49.97
N SER A 349 -26.08 -7.64 50.33
CA SER A 349 -27.34 -8.38 50.49
C SER A 349 -27.81 -8.98 49.16
N ASN A 350 -27.74 -8.21 48.07
CA ASN A 350 -28.12 -8.66 46.73
C ASN A 350 -27.21 -9.80 46.24
N ILE A 351 -25.90 -9.65 46.42
CA ILE A 351 -24.92 -10.70 46.07
C ILE A 351 -25.18 -11.99 46.85
N ARG A 352 -25.41 -11.89 48.17
CA ARG A 352 -25.69 -13.07 49.02
C ARG A 352 -26.99 -13.78 48.57
N GLN A 353 -28.03 -13.01 48.26
CA GLN A 353 -29.30 -13.55 47.78
C GLN A 353 -29.15 -14.21 46.39
N PHE A 354 -28.35 -13.61 45.50
CA PHE A 354 -28.03 -14.19 44.20
C PHE A 354 -27.30 -15.52 44.34
N LYS A 355 -26.22 -15.56 45.15
CA LYS A 355 -25.45 -16.78 45.41
C LYS A 355 -26.32 -17.90 45.99
N TYR A 356 -27.23 -17.58 46.91
CA TYR A 356 -28.18 -18.55 47.47
C TYR A 356 -29.14 -19.12 46.41
N ARG A 357 -29.65 -18.28 45.50
CA ARG A 357 -30.65 -18.68 44.51
C ARG A 357 -30.08 -19.34 43.26
N ARG A 358 -28.88 -18.94 42.82
CA ARG A 358 -28.30 -19.32 41.51
C ARG A 358 -26.93 -19.98 41.61
N GLY A 359 -26.41 -20.14 42.82
CA GLY A 359 -25.10 -20.71 43.11
C GLY A 359 -23.97 -19.68 43.04
N ASP A 360 -22.81 -20.07 43.57
CA ASP A 360 -21.63 -19.23 43.66
C ASP A 360 -20.72 -19.42 42.43
N ARG A 361 -21.20 -18.97 41.25
CA ARG A 361 -20.46 -19.04 39.99
C ARG A 361 -20.23 -17.65 39.41
N PHE A 362 -18.97 -17.25 39.29
CA PHE A 362 -18.56 -15.93 38.79
C PHE A 362 -19.19 -15.58 37.44
N LYS A 363 -19.20 -16.51 36.47
CA LYS A 363 -19.79 -16.31 35.14
C LYS A 363 -21.27 -15.90 35.17
N LEU A 364 -22.06 -16.52 36.06
CA LEU A 364 -23.49 -16.18 36.21
C LEU A 364 -23.69 -14.81 36.85
N MET A 365 -22.84 -14.46 37.82
CA MET A 365 -22.84 -13.15 38.45
C MET A 365 -22.45 -12.07 37.44
N ALA A 366 -21.35 -12.26 36.71
CA ALA A 366 -20.88 -11.36 35.68
C ALA A 366 -21.98 -11.10 34.64
N GLN A 367 -22.59 -12.14 34.07
CA GLN A 367 -23.69 -12.01 33.10
C GLN A 367 -24.90 -11.25 33.66
N HIS A 368 -25.28 -11.49 34.92
CA HIS A 368 -26.42 -10.81 35.52
C HIS A 368 -26.16 -9.32 35.75
N PHE A 369 -25.02 -8.99 36.36
CA PHE A 369 -24.71 -7.62 36.75
C PHE A 369 -24.25 -6.76 35.57
N THR A 370 -23.44 -7.26 34.63
CA THR A 370 -23.07 -6.49 33.42
C THR A 370 -24.26 -6.16 32.53
N ARG A 371 -25.25 -7.07 32.43
CA ARG A 371 -26.51 -6.80 31.72
C ARG A 371 -27.32 -5.69 32.39
N GLN A 372 -27.26 -5.58 33.73
CA GLN A 372 -27.88 -4.47 34.46
C GLN A 372 -27.08 -3.16 34.36
N SER A 373 -25.78 -3.24 34.10
CA SER A 373 -24.90 -2.08 33.90
C SER A 373 -25.05 -1.39 32.54
N SER A 374 -25.92 -1.89 31.65
CA SER A 374 -26.09 -1.36 30.28
C SER A 374 -24.80 -1.27 29.45
N ILE A 375 -23.78 -2.07 29.77
CA ILE A 375 -22.55 -2.13 28.97
C ILE A 375 -22.93 -2.71 27.59
N PRO A 376 -22.76 -1.96 26.50
CA PRO A 376 -23.15 -2.44 25.17
C PRO A 376 -22.27 -3.62 24.78
N THR A 377 -22.90 -4.69 24.30
CA THR A 377 -22.18 -5.76 23.59
C THR A 377 -21.59 -5.15 22.31
N PRO A 378 -20.32 -5.43 21.96
CA PRO A 378 -19.77 -4.95 20.70
C PRO A 378 -20.63 -5.46 19.54
N GLY A 379 -21.02 -4.53 18.66
CA GLY A 379 -21.72 -4.87 17.42
C GLY A 379 -20.74 -5.56 16.48
N LEU A 380 -20.82 -6.89 16.39
CA LEU A 380 -20.07 -7.64 15.39
C LEU A 380 -20.86 -7.59 14.08
N GLN A 381 -20.35 -6.89 13.08
CA GLN A 381 -20.81 -7.09 11.71
C GLN A 381 -20.30 -8.45 11.24
N LYS A 382 -21.23 -9.37 10.98
CA LYS A 382 -20.88 -10.61 10.30
C LYS A 382 -20.59 -10.26 8.85
N TYR A 383 -19.38 -10.59 8.39
CA TYR A 383 -19.09 -10.65 6.97
C TYR A 383 -19.74 -11.92 6.43
N ASP A 384 -20.89 -11.78 5.79
CA ASP A 384 -21.45 -12.87 5.00
C ASP A 384 -20.57 -13.01 3.75
N ARG A 385 -19.81 -14.10 3.69
CA ARG A 385 -19.01 -14.45 2.53
C ARG A 385 -19.96 -14.65 1.35
N THR A 386 -20.13 -13.63 0.52
CA THR A 386 -20.61 -13.89 -0.83
C THR A 386 -19.50 -14.67 -1.51
N VAL A 387 -19.81 -15.88 -1.99
CA VAL A 387 -19.03 -16.50 -3.06
C VAL A 387 -19.26 -15.60 -4.26
N THR A 388 -18.60 -14.45 -4.27
CA THR A 388 -18.34 -13.76 -5.50
C THR A 388 -17.38 -14.72 -6.19
N PRO A 389 -17.71 -15.22 -7.40
CA PRO A 389 -16.66 -15.70 -8.28
C PRO A 389 -15.53 -14.67 -8.22
N ILE A 390 -14.31 -15.09 -8.55
CA ILE A 390 -13.33 -14.12 -9.00
C ILE A 390 -13.88 -13.56 -10.34
N GLU A 391 -14.93 -12.74 -10.28
CA GLU A 391 -14.88 -11.46 -10.94
C GLU A 391 -13.67 -10.81 -10.28
N VAL A 392 -12.49 -11.12 -10.83
CA VAL A 392 -11.63 -10.04 -11.23
C VAL A 392 -12.62 -9.20 -12.01
N GLU A 393 -13.21 -8.19 -11.36
CA GLU A 393 -13.48 -6.99 -12.11
C GLU A 393 -12.14 -6.81 -12.81
N ASN A 394 -12.12 -7.14 -14.10
CA ASN A 394 -11.28 -6.48 -15.05
C ASN A 394 -11.71 -5.00 -15.06
N SER A 395 -11.85 -4.36 -13.89
CA SER A 395 -11.27 -3.07 -13.68
C SER A 395 -9.82 -3.28 -14.09
N LYS A 396 -9.57 -3.01 -15.38
CA LYS A 396 -8.41 -2.21 -15.73
C LYS A 396 -8.36 -1.15 -14.63
N SER A 397 -7.47 -1.33 -13.65
CA SER A 397 -7.50 -0.56 -12.40
C SER A 397 -7.36 0.90 -12.77
N ARG A 398 -8.50 1.59 -12.85
CA ARG A 398 -8.55 2.99 -13.21
C ARG A 398 -7.91 3.70 -12.05
N LEU A 399 -6.65 4.11 -12.22
CA LEU A 399 -5.89 4.74 -11.17
C LEU A 399 -6.67 5.98 -10.70
N THR A 400 -6.69 6.21 -9.40
CA THR A 400 -7.29 7.43 -8.87
C THR A 400 -6.54 8.65 -9.42
N PRO A 401 -7.16 9.83 -9.50
CA PRO A 401 -6.44 11.03 -9.93
C PRO A 401 -5.18 11.28 -9.09
N ALA A 402 -5.21 11.04 -7.77
CA ALA A 402 -4.02 11.17 -6.93
C ALA A 402 -2.91 10.16 -7.25
N ASP A 403 -3.27 8.93 -7.66
CA ASP A 403 -2.29 7.93 -8.10
C ASP A 403 -1.67 8.28 -9.44
N ILE A 404 -2.43 8.85 -10.37
CA ILE A 404 -1.88 9.37 -11.64
C ILE A 404 -0.86 10.48 -11.37
N ASP A 405 -1.17 11.41 -10.47
CA ASP A 405 -0.23 12.46 -10.06
C ASP A 405 1.07 11.89 -9.48
N ARG A 406 0.97 10.89 -8.59
CA ARG A 406 2.14 10.19 -8.04
C ARG A 406 2.92 9.46 -9.13
N LEU A 407 2.24 8.77 -10.03
CA LEU A 407 2.83 7.99 -11.11
C LEU A 407 3.64 8.89 -12.04
N LEU A 408 3.07 9.99 -12.52
CA LEU A 408 3.77 10.92 -13.41
C LEU A 408 4.96 11.59 -12.74
N LEU A 409 4.82 11.98 -11.47
CA LEU A 409 5.94 12.53 -10.70
C LEU A 409 7.09 11.52 -10.60
N LEU A 410 6.80 10.26 -10.26
CA LEU A 410 7.82 9.22 -10.16
C LEU A 410 8.46 8.90 -11.51
N ALA A 411 7.65 8.77 -12.56
CA ALA A 411 8.13 8.42 -13.91
C ALA A 411 9.14 9.47 -14.41
N THR A 412 8.83 10.75 -14.20
CA THR A 412 9.64 11.87 -14.66
C THR A 412 10.86 12.10 -13.77
N MET A 413 10.73 11.96 -12.44
CA MET A 413 11.87 12.01 -11.52
C MET A 413 12.88 10.88 -11.77
N ARG A 414 12.41 9.66 -12.04
CA ARG A 414 13.26 8.49 -12.30
C ARG A 414 13.74 8.41 -13.74
N GLN A 415 13.12 9.18 -14.64
CA GLN A 415 13.24 9.00 -16.09
C GLN A 415 13.04 7.52 -16.48
N SER A 416 12.02 6.87 -15.91
CA SER A 416 11.72 5.45 -16.15
C SER A 416 10.31 5.11 -15.66
N THR A 417 9.62 4.26 -16.44
CA THR A 417 8.33 3.66 -16.06
C THR A 417 8.48 2.29 -15.38
N GLU A 418 9.70 1.77 -15.31
CA GLU A 418 9.99 0.42 -14.81
C GLU A 418 9.55 0.26 -13.34
N GLY A 419 8.77 -0.79 -13.08
CA GLY A 419 8.23 -1.09 -11.76
C GLY A 419 7.17 -0.11 -11.25
N LEU A 420 6.64 0.80 -12.09
CA LEU A 420 5.50 1.64 -11.70
C LEU A 420 4.19 0.85 -11.75
N ALA A 421 4.02 -0.07 -12.69
CA ALA A 421 2.81 -0.88 -12.84
C ALA A 421 2.46 -1.60 -11.55
N ASP A 422 3.40 -2.37 -11.05
CA ASP A 422 3.26 -3.07 -9.79
C ASP A 422 3.17 -2.12 -8.57
N ARG A 423 3.51 -0.82 -8.69
CA ARG A 423 3.49 0.16 -7.57
C ARG A 423 2.11 0.69 -7.34
N PHE A 424 1.43 0.90 -8.45
CA PHE A 424 0.06 1.36 -8.47
C PHE A 424 -0.92 0.19 -8.66
N LEU A 425 -0.46 -1.06 -8.47
CA LEU A 425 -1.25 -2.28 -8.62
C LEU A 425 -2.04 -2.26 -9.95
N THR A 426 -1.30 -2.01 -11.03
CA THR A 426 -1.83 -1.88 -12.38
C THR A 426 -0.90 -2.57 -13.39
N THR A 427 -1.24 -2.52 -14.67
CA THR A 427 -0.45 -3.15 -15.74
C THR A 427 0.53 -2.16 -16.38
N ASP A 428 1.65 -2.66 -16.92
CA ASP A 428 2.59 -1.82 -17.68
C ASP A 428 1.92 -1.14 -18.87
N LEU A 429 0.93 -1.81 -19.47
CA LEU A 429 0.11 -1.23 -20.53
C LEU A 429 -0.65 0.01 -20.04
N ASN A 430 -1.30 -0.07 -18.86
CA ASN A 430 -2.03 1.07 -18.31
C ASN A 430 -1.08 2.22 -17.92
N VAL A 431 0.11 1.91 -17.38
CA VAL A 431 1.15 2.93 -17.11
C VAL A 431 1.56 3.63 -18.41
N HIS A 432 1.81 2.86 -19.47
CA HIS A 432 2.18 3.39 -20.78
C HIS A 432 1.06 4.27 -21.37
N ASP A 433 -0.19 3.82 -21.29
CA ASP A 433 -1.35 4.57 -21.75
C ASP A 433 -1.49 5.91 -21.02
N ILE A 434 -1.32 5.91 -19.68
CA ILE A 434 -1.35 7.12 -18.85
C ILE A 434 -0.26 8.11 -19.28
N VAL A 435 0.98 7.64 -19.43
CA VAL A 435 2.11 8.49 -19.85
C VAL A 435 1.89 9.02 -21.26
N SER A 436 1.35 8.21 -22.17
CA SER A 436 1.04 8.60 -23.55
C SER A 436 -0.06 9.67 -23.61
N ILE A 437 -1.15 9.50 -22.86
CA ILE A 437 -2.22 10.50 -22.73
C ILE A 437 -1.66 11.80 -22.15
N ALA A 438 -0.83 11.69 -21.10
CA ALA A 438 -0.22 12.85 -20.46
C ALA A 438 0.74 13.60 -21.39
N SER A 439 1.54 12.89 -22.19
CA SER A 439 2.42 13.48 -23.21
C SER A 439 1.62 14.27 -24.26
N LYS A 440 0.55 13.68 -24.81
CA LYS A 440 -0.31 14.37 -25.80
C LYS A 440 -0.98 15.60 -25.21
N LEU A 441 -1.53 15.47 -24.01
CA LEU A 441 -2.19 16.58 -23.33
C LEU A 441 -1.20 17.71 -22.99
N GLN A 442 0.03 17.38 -22.64
CA GLN A 442 1.09 18.36 -22.42
C GLN A 442 1.40 19.14 -23.71
N GLU A 443 1.45 18.47 -24.86
CA GLU A 443 1.66 19.11 -26.16
C GLU A 443 0.46 19.99 -26.58
N GLU A 444 -0.77 19.52 -26.33
CA GLU A 444 -2.00 20.26 -26.66
C GLU A 444 -2.22 21.50 -25.79
N SER A 445 -2.03 21.36 -24.47
CA SER A 445 -2.29 22.44 -23.50
C SER A 445 -1.08 23.34 -23.25
N GLY A 446 0.14 22.85 -23.51
CA GLY A 446 1.38 23.49 -23.08
C GLY A 446 1.68 23.35 -21.58
N PHE A 447 0.87 22.61 -20.81
CA PHE A 447 1.11 22.41 -19.37
C PHE A 447 2.30 21.46 -19.14
N ALA A 448 3.48 22.04 -18.95
CA ALA A 448 4.77 21.36 -18.99
C ALA A 448 5.39 21.04 -17.61
N ASP A 449 4.67 21.25 -16.50
CA ASP A 449 5.27 21.19 -15.15
C ASP A 449 5.93 19.82 -14.85
N PHE A 450 5.36 18.72 -15.35
CA PHE A 450 5.89 17.36 -15.18
C PHE A 450 7.09 17.05 -16.08
N ALA A 451 7.36 17.84 -17.12
CA ALA A 451 8.42 17.58 -18.09
C ALA A 451 8.36 16.14 -18.69
N ILE A 452 7.17 15.73 -19.12
CA ILE A 452 6.96 14.40 -19.70
C ILE A 452 7.66 14.36 -21.07
N PRO A 453 8.49 13.35 -21.38
CA PRO A 453 9.11 13.23 -22.70
C PRO A 453 8.06 13.11 -23.80
N SER A 454 8.29 13.80 -24.93
CA SER A 454 7.45 13.62 -26.12
C SER A 454 7.49 12.17 -26.60
N ALA A 455 6.33 11.67 -27.04
CA ALA A 455 6.20 10.31 -27.56
C ALA A 455 7.06 10.05 -28.81
N ASN A 456 7.37 11.08 -29.60
CA ASN A 456 8.20 10.97 -30.80
C ASN A 456 9.24 12.11 -30.86
N THR A 457 10.33 11.97 -30.11
CA THR A 457 11.37 13.00 -30.02
C THR A 457 12.10 13.27 -31.34
N GLU A 458 12.16 12.28 -32.24
CA GLU A 458 12.80 12.40 -33.57
C GLU A 458 11.97 13.19 -34.58
N ASP A 459 10.66 13.38 -34.34
CA ASP A 459 9.77 14.16 -35.20
C ASP A 459 9.84 15.68 -34.91
N ASN A 460 10.56 16.06 -33.86
CA ASN A 460 10.76 17.45 -33.50
C ASN A 460 11.94 18.06 -34.27
N TRP A 461 11.70 19.21 -34.91
CA TRP A 461 12.75 19.98 -35.59
C TRP A 461 13.95 20.33 -34.69
N LEU A 462 13.69 20.54 -33.39
CA LEU A 462 14.71 20.80 -32.37
C LEU A 462 14.35 20.06 -31.08
N PRO A 463 15.33 19.46 -30.38
CA PRO A 463 15.10 18.89 -29.06
C PRO A 463 14.79 20.02 -28.07
N VAL A 464 13.64 19.94 -27.41
CA VAL A 464 13.26 20.86 -26.33
C VAL A 464 13.63 20.21 -25.01
N GLU A 465 14.63 20.74 -24.31
CA GLU A 465 14.97 20.28 -22.97
C GLU A 465 13.93 20.81 -21.97
N MET A 466 13.07 19.91 -21.50
CA MET A 466 12.08 20.21 -20.47
C MET A 466 12.65 19.90 -19.08
N LYS A 467 12.45 20.81 -18.13
CA LYS A 467 12.87 20.61 -16.74
C LYS A 467 11.65 20.45 -15.84
N LEU A 468 11.66 19.41 -15.00
CA LEU A 468 10.67 19.20 -13.95
C LEU A 468 10.59 20.46 -13.08
N MET A 469 9.37 20.90 -12.81
CA MET A 469 9.16 22.12 -12.04
C MET A 469 9.56 21.95 -10.57
N ASP A 470 10.43 22.83 -10.08
CA ASP A 470 11.00 22.76 -8.72
C ASP A 470 9.96 22.83 -7.58
N THR A 471 8.74 23.30 -7.85
CA THR A 471 7.66 23.40 -6.84
C THR A 471 6.75 22.18 -6.78
N LEU A 472 6.78 21.27 -7.76
CA LEU A 472 5.84 20.13 -7.83
C LEU A 472 5.78 19.32 -6.53
N GLU A 473 6.93 18.98 -5.95
CA GLU A 473 7.00 18.20 -4.72
C GLU A 473 6.33 18.95 -3.54
N LYS A 474 6.60 20.26 -3.39
CA LYS A 474 6.05 21.09 -2.31
C LYS A 474 4.53 21.24 -2.38
N GLU A 475 3.96 21.16 -3.59
CA GLU A 475 2.53 21.32 -3.84
C GLU A 475 1.76 19.99 -3.86
N SER A 476 2.47 18.86 -3.93
CA SER A 476 1.88 17.53 -4.13
C SER A 476 0.87 17.16 -3.04
N ALA A 477 1.18 17.43 -1.77
CA ALA A 477 0.30 17.09 -0.66
C ALA A 477 -1.07 17.78 -0.76
N ARG A 478 -1.10 19.08 -1.12
CA ARG A 478 -2.37 19.82 -1.21
C ARG A 478 -3.16 19.47 -2.48
N VAL A 479 -2.47 19.26 -3.61
CA VAL A 479 -3.10 18.85 -4.87
C VAL A 479 -3.73 17.47 -4.72
N ARG A 480 -3.02 16.49 -4.15
CA ARG A 480 -3.56 15.14 -3.95
C ARG A 480 -4.74 15.11 -2.98
N ARG A 481 -4.68 15.84 -1.86
CA ARG A 481 -5.85 15.99 -0.97
C ARG A 481 -7.05 16.61 -1.65
N PHE A 482 -6.83 17.51 -2.61
CA PHE A 482 -7.92 18.03 -3.43
C PHE A 482 -8.46 16.95 -4.38
N LEU A 483 -7.59 16.25 -5.10
CA LEU A 483 -7.93 15.15 -6.00
C LEU A 483 -8.64 13.97 -5.32
N ASP A 484 -8.22 13.58 -4.11
CA ASP A 484 -8.82 12.49 -3.31
C ASP A 484 -10.25 12.82 -2.85
N ARG A 485 -10.61 14.11 -2.77
CA ARG A 485 -11.97 14.56 -2.41
C ARG A 485 -12.93 14.54 -3.60
N ILE A 486 -12.43 14.33 -4.82
CA ILE A 486 -13.24 14.33 -6.02
C ILE A 486 -14.00 13.00 -6.11
N SER A 487 -15.25 12.99 -5.64
CA SER A 487 -16.20 11.90 -5.83
C SER A 487 -17.30 12.38 -6.77
N LEU A 488 -17.27 11.93 -8.02
CA LEU A 488 -18.14 12.43 -9.10
C LEU A 488 -19.15 11.38 -9.52
N SER A 489 -20.39 11.80 -9.76
CA SER A 489 -21.38 10.99 -10.48
C SER A 489 -21.12 11.02 -12.00
N ASP A 490 -21.74 10.11 -12.76
CA ASP A 490 -21.59 10.08 -14.24
C ASP A 490 -22.00 11.41 -14.91
N SER A 491 -23.00 12.10 -14.34
CA SER A 491 -23.43 13.42 -14.82
C SER A 491 -22.36 14.50 -14.56
N ASP A 492 -21.68 14.42 -13.41
CA ASP A 492 -20.62 15.35 -13.03
C ASP A 492 -19.38 15.16 -13.92
N ILE A 493 -19.08 13.91 -14.31
CA ILE A 493 -17.97 13.59 -15.23
C ILE A 493 -18.19 14.24 -16.61
N LEU A 494 -19.42 14.25 -17.13
CA LEU A 494 -19.74 14.90 -18.41
C LEU A 494 -19.53 16.42 -18.35
N GLN A 495 -19.98 17.07 -17.27
CA GLN A 495 -19.77 18.50 -17.09
C GLN A 495 -18.29 18.84 -16.91
N LEU A 496 -17.56 18.01 -16.15
CA LEU A 496 -16.12 18.15 -15.98
C LEU A 496 -15.36 18.03 -17.31
N ASN A 497 -15.72 17.09 -18.19
CA ASN A 497 -15.07 16.92 -19.51
C ASN A 497 -15.12 18.18 -20.39
N SER A 498 -16.24 18.93 -20.34
CA SER A 498 -16.34 20.21 -21.06
C SER A 498 -15.37 21.24 -20.47
N ALA A 499 -15.32 21.37 -19.15
CA ALA A 499 -14.42 22.29 -18.45
C ALA A 499 -12.93 21.94 -18.65
N LEU A 500 -12.58 20.65 -18.70
CA LEU A 500 -11.23 20.18 -18.99
C LEU A 500 -10.80 20.54 -20.42
N SER A 501 -11.72 20.43 -21.38
CA SER A 501 -11.49 20.88 -22.76
C SER A 501 -11.33 22.41 -22.84
N ILE A 502 -12.13 23.18 -22.10
CA ILE A 502 -11.99 24.64 -22.00
C ILE A 502 -10.63 24.99 -21.40
N TRP A 503 -10.23 24.31 -20.33
CA TRP A 503 -8.93 24.50 -19.70
C TRP A 503 -7.78 24.24 -20.66
N ALA A 504 -7.76 23.09 -21.34
CA ALA A 504 -6.69 22.73 -22.28
C ALA A 504 -6.51 23.78 -23.40
N ASN A 505 -7.61 24.36 -23.89
CA ASN A 505 -7.58 25.40 -24.94
C ASN A 505 -7.28 26.82 -24.40
N SER A 506 -7.50 27.06 -23.11
CA SER A 506 -7.39 28.37 -22.48
C SER A 506 -6.10 28.53 -21.65
N HIS A 507 -5.41 27.43 -21.35
CA HIS A 507 -4.11 27.46 -20.69
C HIS A 507 -3.03 27.94 -21.66
N TYR A 508 -2.16 28.83 -21.18
CA TYR A 508 -0.99 29.30 -21.93
C TYR A 508 0.22 29.30 -20.99
N PRO A 509 1.37 28.72 -21.39
CA PRO A 509 2.54 28.58 -20.52
C PRO A 509 3.04 29.89 -19.91
N ASN A 510 2.92 30.99 -20.67
CA ASN A 510 3.40 32.31 -20.28
C ASN A 510 2.31 33.19 -19.64
N ALA A 511 1.13 32.65 -19.36
CA ALA A 511 0.02 33.38 -18.74
C ALA A 511 -0.23 32.86 -17.31
N SER A 512 -0.43 33.79 -16.37
CA SER A 512 -0.81 33.46 -14.99
C SER A 512 -2.29 33.10 -14.83
N CYS A 513 -3.10 33.32 -15.86
CA CYS A 513 -4.56 33.13 -15.89
C CYS A 513 -4.97 32.31 -17.12
N LEU A 514 -6.17 31.74 -17.09
CA LEU A 514 -6.79 31.12 -18.26
C LEU A 514 -7.31 32.22 -19.19
N LEU A 515 -7.03 32.12 -20.48
CA LEU A 515 -7.45 33.11 -21.49
C LEU A 515 -8.66 32.59 -22.26
N ILE A 516 -9.86 33.01 -21.83
CA ILE A 516 -11.14 32.51 -22.35
C ILE A 516 -11.76 33.53 -23.30
N GLN A 517 -12.28 33.06 -24.44
CA GLN A 517 -12.84 33.93 -25.49
C GLN A 517 -14.36 34.00 -25.47
N LYS A 518 -15.05 32.93 -25.04
CA LYS A 518 -16.51 32.89 -25.06
C LYS A 518 -17.10 33.03 -23.67
N ARG A 519 -18.15 33.85 -23.57
CA ARG A 519 -18.97 34.00 -22.37
C ARG A 519 -19.54 32.66 -21.86
N SER A 520 -19.98 31.79 -22.77
CA SER A 520 -20.51 30.47 -22.44
C SER A 520 -19.46 29.53 -21.83
N GLU A 521 -18.19 29.66 -22.24
CA GLU A 521 -17.09 28.84 -21.72
C GLU A 521 -16.75 29.25 -20.28
N ILE A 522 -16.81 30.54 -19.94
CA ILE A 522 -16.65 31.01 -18.54
C ILE A 522 -17.72 30.37 -17.65
N GLN A 523 -18.98 30.41 -18.08
CA GLN A 523 -20.08 29.86 -17.30
C GLN A 523 -19.93 28.35 -17.10
N GLN A 524 -19.68 27.59 -18.18
CA GLN A 524 -19.49 26.14 -18.12
C GLN A 524 -18.30 25.75 -17.25
N PHE A 525 -17.21 26.52 -17.31
CA PHE A 525 -16.03 26.27 -16.49
C PHE A 525 -16.35 26.48 -15.00
N LEU A 526 -17.00 27.59 -14.64
CA LEU A 526 -17.34 27.88 -13.24
C LEU A 526 -18.34 26.89 -12.65
N GLU A 527 -19.37 26.50 -13.40
CA GLU A 527 -20.32 25.46 -12.98
C GLU A 527 -19.59 24.14 -12.67
N ALA A 528 -18.63 23.75 -13.49
CA ALA A 528 -17.80 22.57 -13.20
C ALA A 528 -16.86 22.76 -12.00
N MET A 529 -16.36 23.97 -11.75
CA MET A 529 -15.53 24.26 -10.58
C MET A 529 -16.33 24.20 -9.27
N GLU A 530 -17.60 24.59 -9.29
CA GLU A 530 -18.51 24.46 -8.14
C GLU A 530 -18.71 23.00 -7.73
N ILE A 531 -18.81 22.09 -8.71
CA ILE A 531 -18.87 20.63 -8.46
C ILE A 531 -17.60 20.15 -7.74
N LEU A 532 -16.45 20.75 -8.04
CA LEU A 532 -15.18 20.47 -7.37
C LEU A 532 -15.01 21.25 -6.05
N GLY A 533 -16.03 21.96 -5.59
CA GLY A 533 -16.01 22.72 -4.33
C GLY A 533 -15.24 24.04 -4.41
N ILE A 534 -15.08 24.60 -5.61
CA ILE A 534 -14.46 25.92 -5.82
C ILE A 534 -15.55 26.91 -6.24
N ALA A 535 -15.80 27.93 -5.42
CA ALA A 535 -16.87 28.89 -5.69
C ALA A 535 -16.45 29.91 -6.76
N PRO A 536 -17.40 30.49 -7.54
CA PRO A 536 -17.08 31.56 -8.49
C PRO A 536 -16.39 32.75 -7.84
N SER A 537 -16.71 33.06 -6.59
CA SER A 537 -16.07 34.12 -5.81
C SER A 537 -14.59 33.90 -5.53
N ASP A 538 -14.08 32.67 -5.67
CA ASP A 538 -12.65 32.37 -5.53
C ASP A 538 -11.86 32.75 -6.80
N PHE A 539 -12.54 33.18 -7.87
CA PHE A 539 -11.93 33.61 -9.13
C PHE A 539 -12.00 35.14 -9.32
N ASP A 540 -10.88 35.68 -9.83
CA ASP A 540 -10.83 37.02 -10.40
C ASP A 540 -10.94 36.94 -11.93
N ALA A 541 -11.72 37.84 -12.53
CA ALA A 541 -11.72 38.12 -13.95
C ALA A 541 -10.81 39.32 -14.25
N LEU A 542 -9.93 39.17 -15.24
CA LEU A 542 -9.01 40.19 -15.71
C LEU A 542 -9.47 40.67 -17.09
N ILE A 543 -9.81 41.96 -17.20
CA ILE A 543 -10.25 42.58 -18.45
C ILE A 543 -9.23 43.65 -18.90
N PRO A 544 -8.95 43.75 -20.21
CA PRO A 544 -7.98 44.72 -20.71
C PRO A 544 -8.56 46.14 -20.71
N ASP A 545 -7.70 47.14 -20.50
CA ASP A 545 -8.01 48.55 -20.73
C ASP A 545 -8.26 48.75 -22.24
N GLY A 546 -9.52 48.84 -22.67
CA GLY A 546 -9.90 48.84 -24.10
C GLY A 546 -9.11 49.85 -24.95
N ALA A 547 -8.78 49.49 -26.20
CA ALA A 547 -7.90 50.31 -27.04
C ALA A 547 -8.58 51.54 -27.66
N ASN A 548 -9.92 51.61 -27.62
CA ASN A 548 -10.76 52.70 -28.12
C ASN A 548 -12.09 52.78 -27.36
N GLU A 549 -12.86 53.86 -27.55
CA GLU A 549 -14.15 54.09 -26.84
C GLU A 549 -15.19 52.99 -27.07
N ASN A 550 -15.22 52.39 -28.27
CA ASN A 550 -16.16 51.31 -28.56
C ASN A 550 -15.81 50.04 -27.78
N GLU A 551 -14.52 49.68 -27.74
CA GLU A 551 -14.04 48.56 -26.93
C GLU A 551 -14.24 48.80 -25.43
N ALA A 552 -14.01 50.01 -24.95
CA ALA A 552 -14.26 50.37 -23.55
C ALA A 552 -15.73 50.13 -23.16
N ASN A 553 -16.68 50.50 -24.01
CA ASN A 553 -18.11 50.24 -23.78
C ASN A 553 -18.44 48.74 -23.75
N TYR A 554 -17.81 47.93 -24.61
CA TYR A 554 -17.99 46.48 -24.58
C TYR A 554 -17.42 45.85 -23.30
N TRP A 555 -16.28 46.34 -22.81
CA TRP A 555 -15.69 45.85 -21.56
C TRP A 555 -16.52 46.22 -20.33
N VAL A 556 -17.19 47.39 -20.32
CA VAL A 556 -18.15 47.74 -19.27
C VAL A 556 -19.34 46.77 -19.24
N LEU A 557 -19.87 46.38 -20.41
CA LEU A 557 -20.94 45.37 -20.49
C LEU A 557 -20.45 44.00 -20.01
N ALA A 558 -19.21 43.63 -20.32
CA ALA A 558 -18.59 42.41 -19.85
C ALA A 558 -18.40 42.42 -18.32
N GLU A 559 -17.90 43.52 -17.75
CA GLU A 559 -17.71 43.71 -16.31
C GLU A 559 -19.03 43.55 -15.53
N ASN A 560 -20.10 44.20 -16.01
CA ASN A 560 -21.43 44.06 -15.40
C ASN A 560 -21.90 42.60 -15.40
N TRP A 561 -21.67 41.87 -16.50
CA TRP A 561 -22.03 40.47 -16.56
C TRP A 561 -21.16 39.59 -15.65
N LEU A 562 -19.84 39.75 -15.67
CA LEU A 562 -18.90 38.99 -14.84
C LEU A 562 -19.21 39.19 -13.34
N THR A 563 -19.52 40.42 -12.94
CA THR A 563 -19.92 40.74 -11.57
C THR A 563 -21.27 40.06 -11.22
N SER A 564 -22.21 40.00 -12.16
CA SER A 564 -23.52 39.35 -11.94
C SER A 564 -23.44 37.85 -11.70
N ILE A 565 -22.37 37.18 -12.17
CA ILE A 565 -22.12 35.75 -11.95
C ILE A 565 -21.15 35.50 -10.77
N GLY A 566 -20.88 36.53 -9.95
CA GLY A 566 -20.12 36.40 -8.71
C GLY A 566 -18.60 36.52 -8.84
N LEU A 567 -18.07 36.92 -10.00
CA LEU A 567 -16.64 37.14 -10.18
C LEU A 567 -16.21 38.53 -9.71
N LYS A 568 -15.00 38.62 -9.13
CA LYS A 568 -14.34 39.90 -8.90
C LYS A 568 -13.62 40.34 -10.16
N VAL A 569 -13.94 41.53 -10.68
CA VAL A 569 -13.34 42.05 -11.91
C VAL A 569 -12.17 43.00 -11.60
N ASN A 570 -11.05 42.85 -12.30
CA ASN A 570 -9.91 43.75 -12.25
C ASN A 570 -9.49 44.15 -13.67
N HIS A 571 -9.19 45.43 -13.86
CA HIS A 571 -8.67 45.96 -15.12
C HIS A 571 -7.14 45.80 -15.20
N VAL A 572 -6.63 45.46 -16.38
CA VAL A 572 -5.20 45.29 -16.66
C VAL A 572 -4.82 45.95 -17.97
N GLY A 573 -3.62 46.52 -18.06
CA GLY A 573 -3.17 47.22 -19.27
C GLY A 573 -3.16 46.36 -20.54
N ARG A 574 -2.82 45.06 -20.42
CA ARG A 574 -2.92 44.10 -21.53
C ARG A 574 -2.93 42.66 -21.01
N LEU A 575 -3.66 41.78 -21.69
CA LEU A 575 -3.58 40.33 -21.46
C LEU A 575 -2.49 39.68 -22.34
N PRO A 576 -1.78 38.63 -21.86
CA PRO A 576 -0.78 37.90 -22.65
C PRO A 576 -1.34 37.41 -23.99
N LEU A 577 -0.54 37.46 -25.05
CA LEU A 577 -0.95 37.01 -26.39
C LEU A 577 -1.26 35.50 -26.40
N SER A 578 -2.38 35.14 -27.03
CA SER A 578 -2.77 33.76 -27.32
C SER A 578 -2.63 33.45 -28.81
N TYR A 579 -2.39 32.18 -29.16
CA TYR A 579 -2.22 31.70 -30.53
C TYR A 579 -3.53 31.63 -31.36
N SER A 580 -4.62 32.26 -30.89
CA SER A 580 -5.91 32.24 -31.58
C SER A 580 -5.85 32.94 -32.93
N LYS A 581 -6.25 32.24 -33.99
CA LYS A 581 -6.20 32.73 -35.39
C LYS A 581 -7.32 33.72 -35.75
N LEU A 582 -8.38 33.84 -34.92
CA LEU A 582 -9.60 34.56 -35.30
C LEU A 582 -9.74 35.93 -34.63
N ARG A 583 -9.43 36.08 -33.32
CA ARG A 583 -9.51 37.35 -32.57
C ARG A 583 -8.58 37.34 -31.36
N THR A 584 -7.34 37.79 -31.55
CA THR A 584 -6.33 37.82 -30.47
C THR A 584 -6.69 38.76 -29.32
N ASP A 585 -7.54 39.77 -29.54
CA ASP A 585 -7.76 40.83 -28.53
C ASP A 585 -9.08 40.69 -27.76
N SER A 586 -9.92 39.70 -28.13
CA SER A 586 -11.25 39.46 -27.54
C SER A 586 -11.21 38.31 -26.53
N ARG A 587 -10.57 38.52 -25.37
CA ARG A 587 -10.41 37.51 -24.32
C ARG A 587 -10.49 38.09 -22.91
N ILE A 588 -10.89 37.26 -21.96
CA ILE A 588 -10.89 37.55 -20.53
C ILE A 588 -9.88 36.62 -19.86
N GLY A 589 -9.10 37.15 -18.92
CA GLY A 589 -8.28 36.33 -18.03
C GLY A 589 -9.10 35.83 -16.85
N LEU A 590 -9.11 34.53 -16.58
CA LEU A 590 -9.73 33.96 -15.38
C LEU A 590 -8.64 33.38 -14.48
N ILE A 591 -8.57 33.81 -13.22
CA ILE A 591 -7.52 33.40 -12.29
C ILE A 591 -8.06 33.02 -10.92
N LEU A 592 -7.76 31.80 -10.48
CA LEU A 592 -8.06 31.32 -9.14
C LEU A 592 -7.17 32.03 -8.11
N ARG A 593 -7.80 32.54 -7.05
CA ARG A 593 -7.15 33.08 -5.86
C ARG A 593 -7.11 32.04 -4.75
N ALA A 594 -6.12 32.16 -3.88
CA ALA A 594 -6.03 31.27 -2.73
C ALA A 594 -7.16 31.56 -1.74
N SER A 595 -7.88 30.51 -1.36
CA SER A 595 -8.94 30.54 -0.37
C SER A 595 -8.92 29.29 0.50
N GLU A 596 -9.33 29.45 1.75
CA GLU A 596 -9.49 28.35 2.71
C GLU A 596 -10.66 27.41 2.33
N SER A 597 -11.59 27.88 1.48
CA SER A 597 -12.75 27.10 1.01
C SER A 597 -12.32 25.82 0.28
N HIS A 598 -11.40 25.95 -0.68
CA HIS A 598 -10.98 24.85 -1.55
C HIS A 598 -9.63 24.25 -1.13
N GLN A 599 -8.77 24.98 -0.41
CA GLN A 599 -7.46 24.54 0.10
C GLN A 599 -6.44 24.09 -0.97
N LEU A 600 -6.74 24.32 -2.26
CA LEU A 600 -5.89 23.94 -3.39
C LEU A 600 -4.68 24.88 -3.57
N GLY A 601 -4.84 26.16 -3.22
CA GLY A 601 -3.83 27.20 -3.43
C GLY A 601 -4.19 28.15 -4.59
N TYR A 602 -3.29 28.36 -5.54
CA TYR A 602 -3.47 29.34 -6.63
C TYR A 602 -3.77 28.66 -7.98
N GLN A 603 -3.96 29.46 -9.03
CA GLN A 603 -4.23 29.00 -10.40
C GLN A 603 -3.28 27.90 -10.90
N ARG A 604 -1.99 27.94 -10.52
CA ARG A 604 -1.03 26.91 -10.92
C ARG A 604 -1.43 25.51 -10.44
N THR A 605 -1.78 25.39 -9.16
CA THR A 605 -2.21 24.11 -8.57
C THR A 605 -3.55 23.65 -9.11
N LEU A 606 -4.42 24.58 -9.52
CA LEU A 606 -5.60 24.24 -10.29
C LEU A 606 -5.23 23.67 -11.66
N ASN A 607 -4.31 24.30 -12.41
CA ASN A 607 -3.87 23.77 -13.70
C ASN A 607 -3.32 22.34 -13.59
N ARG A 608 -2.52 22.06 -12.55
CA ARG A 608 -2.04 20.69 -12.28
C ARG A 608 -3.21 19.74 -12.00
N ALA A 609 -4.15 20.11 -11.13
CA ALA A 609 -5.30 19.27 -10.82
C ALA A 609 -6.15 18.98 -12.06
N LEU A 610 -6.37 19.98 -12.93
CA LEU A 610 -7.11 19.83 -14.18
C LEU A 610 -6.35 19.00 -15.22
N PHE A 611 -5.02 19.12 -15.29
CA PHE A 611 -4.19 18.26 -16.12
C PHE A 611 -4.35 16.78 -15.72
N ILE A 612 -4.25 16.50 -14.41
CA ILE A 612 -4.43 15.14 -13.88
C ILE A 612 -5.85 14.62 -14.08
N ALA A 613 -6.87 15.46 -13.84
CA ALA A 613 -8.27 15.10 -14.06
C ALA A 613 -8.56 14.80 -15.55
N SER A 614 -7.90 15.50 -16.47
CA SER A 614 -8.00 15.24 -17.91
C SER A 614 -7.47 13.87 -18.29
N ILE A 615 -6.31 13.49 -17.73
CA ILE A 615 -5.73 12.15 -17.95
C ILE A 615 -6.64 11.08 -17.36
N TRP A 616 -7.14 11.31 -16.13
CA TRP A 616 -8.07 10.40 -15.48
C TRP A 616 -9.34 10.20 -16.30
N ALA A 617 -9.94 11.27 -16.85
CA ALA A 617 -11.11 11.22 -17.72
C ALA A 617 -10.85 10.45 -19.03
N GLY A 618 -9.61 10.49 -19.54
CA GLY A 618 -9.18 9.77 -20.73
C GLY A 618 -9.02 8.25 -20.53
N GLN A 619 -8.93 7.76 -19.29
CA GLN A 619 -8.86 6.33 -18.97
C GLN A 619 -10.19 5.64 -19.30
N GLY A 620 -10.35 5.19 -20.55
CA GLY A 620 -11.52 4.44 -21.04
C GLY A 620 -11.97 4.76 -22.47
N GLN A 621 -11.55 5.87 -23.07
CA GLN A 621 -11.99 6.26 -24.42
C GLN A 621 -11.25 5.54 -25.57
N GLN A 622 -10.13 4.85 -25.31
CA GLN A 622 -9.33 4.17 -26.35
C GLN A 622 -9.76 2.73 -26.66
N ASP A 623 -10.72 2.15 -25.95
CA ASP A 623 -11.12 0.74 -26.15
C ASP A 623 -11.87 0.47 -27.46
N GLN A 624 -12.18 1.48 -28.28
CA GLN A 624 -12.92 1.31 -29.55
C GLN A 624 -12.07 1.39 -30.83
N LYS A 625 -10.76 1.67 -30.76
CA LYS A 625 -9.89 1.70 -31.95
C LYS A 625 -8.50 1.10 -31.65
N ARG A 626 -8.39 -0.23 -31.57
CA ARG A 626 -7.09 -0.92 -31.51
C ARG A 626 -6.71 -1.44 -32.89
N LEU A 627 -5.65 -0.87 -33.48
CA LEU A 627 -4.75 -1.56 -34.41
C LEU A 627 -3.44 -1.85 -33.64
N PRO A 628 -2.77 -2.98 -33.90
CA PRO A 628 -1.58 -3.38 -33.15
C PRO A 628 -0.42 -2.44 -33.53
N ILE A 629 0.06 -1.67 -32.56
CA ILE A 629 1.33 -0.94 -32.66
C ILE A 629 2.34 -1.72 -31.82
N GLU A 630 3.50 -2.02 -32.41
CA GLU A 630 4.60 -2.72 -31.75
C GLU A 630 5.03 -2.00 -30.46
N LEU A 631 5.18 -2.77 -29.39
CA LEU A 631 5.56 -2.32 -28.05
C LEU A 631 7.03 -1.85 -28.04
N HIS A 632 7.27 -0.58 -28.36
CA HIS A 632 8.58 0.05 -28.13
C HIS A 632 8.63 0.69 -26.73
N THR A 633 9.56 0.21 -25.90
CA THR A 633 9.80 0.60 -24.50
C THR A 633 10.61 1.91 -24.36
N ASP A 634 10.61 2.77 -25.38
CA ASP A 634 11.73 3.70 -25.61
C ASP A 634 11.51 5.18 -25.18
N CYS A 635 10.34 5.59 -24.67
CA CYS A 635 10.09 7.02 -24.34
C CYS A 635 11.06 7.64 -23.31
N PHE A 636 11.72 6.83 -22.48
CA PHE A 636 12.69 7.30 -21.47
C PHE A 636 14.14 6.88 -21.76
N ARG A 637 14.39 6.08 -22.81
CA ARG A 637 15.74 5.62 -23.19
C ARG A 637 16.35 6.54 -24.25
N SER A 638 16.61 7.80 -23.91
CA SER A 638 17.47 8.65 -24.74
C SER A 638 18.62 9.19 -23.90
N LYS A 639 19.72 8.44 -23.88
CA LYS A 639 21.11 8.92 -23.75
C LYS A 639 22.08 7.74 -23.80
N ARG A 640 22.64 7.50 -24.98
CA ARG A 640 24.05 7.15 -25.18
C ARG A 640 24.46 7.48 -26.61
N GLU A 641 25.41 8.41 -26.68
CA GLU A 641 26.22 8.86 -27.83
C GLU A 641 25.63 9.93 -28.78
N PRO A 642 26.34 11.07 -28.97
CA PRO A 642 26.07 11.96 -30.09
C PRO A 642 26.67 11.34 -31.36
N ASN A 643 25.81 10.85 -32.26
CA ASN A 643 26.22 10.56 -33.62
C ASN A 643 26.47 11.89 -34.34
N VAL A 644 27.74 12.29 -34.40
CA VAL A 644 28.21 13.27 -35.37
C VAL A 644 28.29 12.54 -36.71
N GLY A 645 27.35 12.79 -37.62
CA GLY A 645 27.38 12.18 -38.94
C GLY A 645 26.23 12.57 -39.87
N LEU A 646 26.51 13.61 -40.66
CA LEU A 646 25.81 14.13 -41.87
C LEU A 646 24.57 14.99 -41.68
#